data_AF-A0A4Y2JU96-F1
#
_entry.id   AF-A0A4Y2JU96-F1
#
_cell.length_a   1.000
_cell.length_b   1.000
_cell.length_c   1.000
_cell.angle_alpha   90.00
_cell.angle_beta   90.00
_cell.angle_gamma   90.00
#
_symmetry.space_group_name_H-M   'P 1'
#
loop_
_entity.id
_entity.type
_entity.pdbx_description
1 polymer ?
#
loop_
_entity_poly.entity_id
_entity_poly.type
_entity_poly.pdbx_seq_one_letter_code
_entity_poly.pdbx_strand_id
1 'polypeptide(L)'
;MYALKREKKEEEDGASGNPFHNLEKTTVLQEARTFNETPLNPRKCATILTKIIYLLNQGEQLGTVEATEAFFAMTKLFQSNDPIIRRLVYLCIKELASVAEDVIIVTSSLTKDMTGKEEQYRPAAIRALCKITDGGMLQAIERYMKQAIVDKNSSVSSAALVSALHLMKESPDVVKRWVNEAQEAVNADNVMVQYHALGLLYQIRKNDKLAISKLLTKYTRPSLKSSYAVCLLIRIASKLIEDDDAGPESSHFDFIESCLRHKSEMVIYEAAHAIVNMKSTTPRELAPAVSVLQLFCASPKPTLRFAAVKTLNKVAMTHPAAVTACNIDLENLITDSNRNIATLAITTLLKTGSESSVDRLMKQITSFMSEISDEFKIVVVQSIRSLCQKFPRKHNVMMNFLSGILRDEGGFEYKKAIVDTIINVIEDSPDGKEAGLAHLCEFIEDCEHTSLGVKVLYLLGKEGPKTSQPCKYIRYIYNRLILENAPVRAAAVSSLAKFGAHCEDLLPNVTVLLQRSLLDTDDEVRDRATYYLNILNEKQKGLYSQYILNGLQVSIVGLEKALHQYTLEPSEAPFDIKSVPLATAPVAEEKKADVPVIGKAKEKVAASRQDIFSEQLAAVPELSALNLGPLFKSSLPVELTESETEFVVRCIKHTFTNHIVLQFDCTNILYPIKF
;
A
#
# COMPACT_ATOMS: atom_id res chain seq x y z
N MET A 1 25.57 13.06 34.79
CA MET A 1 24.90 12.06 35.64
C MET A 1 25.37 12.26 37.07
N TYR A 2 24.56 12.85 37.93
CA TYR A 2 24.86 12.88 39.36
C TYR A 2 24.33 11.59 39.98
N ALA A 3 25.23 10.73 40.44
CA ALA A 3 24.91 9.54 41.20
C ALA A 3 24.31 9.95 42.56
N LEU A 4 23.06 9.56 42.80
CA LEU A 4 22.37 9.69 44.08
C LEU A 4 23.10 8.82 45.11
N LYS A 5 23.77 9.45 46.09
CA LYS A 5 24.28 8.74 47.27
C LYS A 5 23.09 8.32 48.14
N ARG A 6 22.85 7.01 48.22
CA ARG A 6 21.96 6.35 49.18
C ARG A 6 22.35 6.72 50.62
N GLU A 7 21.42 7.26 51.38
CA GLU A 7 21.46 7.14 52.84
C GLU A 7 21.07 5.69 53.19
N LYS A 8 21.94 5.03 53.95
CA LYS A 8 21.81 3.62 54.34
C LYS A 8 20.64 3.45 55.32
N LYS A 9 19.58 2.79 54.87
CA LYS A 9 18.91 1.72 55.63
C LYS A 9 18.04 0.85 54.73
N GLU A 10 18.19 -0.46 54.95
CA GLU A 10 17.39 -1.59 54.46
C GLU A 10 17.55 -1.96 52.96
N GLU A 11 18.53 -2.84 52.74
CA GLU A 11 18.65 -3.71 51.57
C GLU A 11 17.84 -4.99 51.83
N GLU A 12 16.65 -5.08 51.23
CA GLU A 12 15.99 -6.34 50.88
C GLU A 12 14.88 -6.03 49.86
N ASP A 13 15.25 -6.04 48.58
CA ASP A 13 14.45 -6.64 47.50
C ASP A 13 15.10 -6.37 46.14
N GLY A 14 15.39 -7.47 45.44
CA GLY A 14 15.94 -7.49 44.09
C GLY A 14 14.90 -7.08 43.06
N ALA A 15 14.66 -5.78 42.93
CA ALA A 15 14.13 -5.16 41.71
C ALA A 15 14.61 -3.72 41.67
N SER A 16 15.35 -3.34 40.63
CA SER A 16 15.51 -1.92 40.25
C SER A 16 14.18 -1.40 39.70
N GLY A 17 13.16 -1.35 40.56
CA GLY A 17 11.85 -0.80 40.23
C GLY A 17 11.96 0.67 39.91
N ASN A 18 11.11 1.15 39.00
CA ASN A 18 11.01 2.58 38.72
C ASN A 18 10.72 3.32 40.06
N PRO A 19 11.55 4.29 40.49
CA PRO A 19 11.35 5.01 41.76
C PRO A 19 10.06 5.85 41.79
N PHE A 20 9.36 5.95 40.67
CA PHE A 20 8.06 6.63 40.50
C PHE A 20 6.91 5.64 40.23
N HIS A 21 7.09 4.34 40.49
CA HIS A 21 6.02 3.35 40.40
C HIS A 21 4.97 3.59 41.50
N ASN A 22 3.68 3.51 41.17
CA ASN A 22 2.53 3.75 42.08
C ASN A 22 2.40 5.18 42.64
N LEU A 23 2.76 6.22 41.88
CA LEU A 23 2.47 7.59 42.29
C LEU A 23 0.97 7.90 42.21
N GLU A 24 0.42 8.44 43.30
CA GLU A 24 -0.95 8.94 43.34
C GLU A 24 -1.01 10.42 42.96
N LYS A 25 -1.90 10.78 42.02
CA LYS A 25 -2.08 12.16 41.53
C LYS A 25 -2.27 13.17 42.66
N THR A 26 -3.19 12.88 43.58
CA THR A 26 -3.54 13.74 44.73
C THR A 26 -2.34 14.00 45.63
N THR A 27 -1.56 12.96 45.92
CA THR A 27 -0.36 13.05 46.77
C THR A 27 0.72 13.92 46.13
N VAL A 28 0.99 13.74 44.83
CA VAL A 28 1.99 14.55 44.11
C VAL A 28 1.58 16.03 44.02
N LEU A 29 0.29 16.32 43.77
CA LEU A 29 -0.22 17.69 43.75
C LEU A 29 -0.18 18.35 45.14
N GLN A 30 -0.42 17.60 46.21
CA GLN A 30 -0.23 18.11 47.58
C GLN A 30 1.25 18.41 47.88
N GLU A 31 2.17 17.55 47.45
CA GLU A 31 3.61 17.79 47.58
C GLU A 31 4.04 19.09 46.87
N ALA A 32 3.38 19.48 45.76
CA ALA A 32 3.68 20.72 45.03
C ALA A 32 3.54 22.00 45.89
N ARG A 33 2.82 21.95 47.02
CA ARG A 33 2.79 23.05 48.00
C ARG A 33 4.17 23.39 48.57
N THR A 34 5.11 22.44 48.55
CA THR A 34 6.52 22.64 48.93
C THR A 34 7.18 23.76 48.11
N PHE A 35 6.70 24.04 46.89
CA PHE A 35 7.24 25.14 46.06
C PHE A 35 7.03 26.53 46.68
N ASN A 36 6.16 26.64 47.69
CA ASN A 36 5.91 27.89 48.42
C ASN A 36 6.81 28.09 49.65
N GLU A 37 7.61 27.10 50.04
CA GLU A 37 8.48 27.17 51.22
C GLU A 37 9.62 28.19 51.02
N THR A 38 9.97 28.93 52.09
CA THR A 38 11.12 29.84 52.12
C THR A 38 11.99 29.48 53.33
N PRO A 39 13.26 29.03 53.16
CA PRO A 39 14.02 28.93 51.92
C PRO A 39 13.61 27.72 51.05
N LEU A 40 13.70 27.89 49.72
CA LEU A 40 13.43 26.81 48.76
C LEU A 40 14.47 25.69 48.90
N ASN A 41 14.03 24.42 48.90
CA ASN A 41 14.90 23.26 48.81
C ASN A 41 14.99 22.77 47.35
N PRO A 42 16.10 23.01 46.64
CA PRO A 42 16.17 22.72 45.21
C PRO A 42 15.98 21.25 44.86
N ARG A 43 16.57 20.35 45.66
CA ARG A 43 16.51 18.90 45.41
C ARG A 43 15.09 18.36 45.56
N LYS A 44 14.41 18.75 46.65
CA LYS A 44 13.03 18.32 46.91
C LYS A 44 12.09 18.84 45.81
N CYS A 45 12.25 20.11 45.41
CA CYS A 45 11.43 20.69 44.35
C CYS A 45 11.64 20.00 42.99
N ALA A 46 12.89 19.69 42.63
CA ALA A 46 13.21 18.97 41.40
C ALA A 46 12.57 17.56 41.37
N THR A 47 12.59 16.84 42.50
CA THR A 47 11.94 15.53 42.62
C THR A 47 10.43 15.65 42.39
N ILE A 48 9.78 16.64 43.00
CA ILE A 48 8.32 16.83 42.87
C ILE A 48 7.95 17.22 41.43
N LEU A 49 8.69 18.14 40.79
CA LEU A 49 8.45 18.45 39.36
C LEU A 49 8.63 17.22 38.48
N THR A 50 9.62 16.36 38.77
CA THR A 50 9.83 15.11 38.03
C THR A 50 8.65 14.15 38.22
N LYS A 51 8.09 14.04 39.43
CA LYS A 51 6.86 13.26 39.69
C LYS A 51 5.67 13.79 38.89
N ILE A 52 5.48 15.11 38.84
CA ILE A 52 4.40 15.75 38.06
C ILE A 52 4.56 15.42 36.57
N ILE A 53 5.75 15.63 36.00
CA ILE A 53 6.02 15.32 34.58
C ILE A 53 5.84 13.82 34.31
N TYR A 54 6.25 12.96 35.23
CA TYR A 54 6.06 11.52 35.10
C TYR A 54 4.59 11.15 35.01
N LEU A 55 3.73 11.67 35.91
CA LEU A 55 2.28 11.43 35.87
C LEU A 55 1.67 11.88 34.55
N LEU A 56 2.00 13.08 34.09
CA LEU A 56 1.51 13.60 32.80
C LEU A 56 1.94 12.71 31.62
N ASN A 57 3.18 12.21 31.62
CA ASN A 57 3.68 11.31 30.58
C ASN A 57 3.06 9.89 30.61
N GLN A 58 2.52 9.46 31.76
CA GLN A 58 1.74 8.21 31.85
C GLN A 58 0.29 8.38 31.34
N GLY A 59 -0.10 9.60 30.95
CA GLY A 59 -1.44 9.91 30.46
C GLY A 59 -2.43 10.36 31.56
N GLU A 60 -1.96 10.61 32.78
CA GLU A 60 -2.80 11.14 33.85
C GLU A 60 -3.24 12.57 33.51
N GLN A 61 -4.54 12.85 33.53
CA GLN A 61 -5.08 14.18 33.22
C GLN A 61 -5.33 14.98 34.51
N LEU A 62 -4.77 16.19 34.53
CA LEU A 62 -5.07 17.17 35.58
C LEU A 62 -6.33 17.95 35.18
N GLY A 63 -7.25 18.16 36.14
CA GLY A 63 -8.34 19.11 35.93
C GLY A 63 -7.82 20.55 35.82
N THR A 64 -8.59 21.45 35.20
CA THR A 64 -8.19 22.86 34.99
C THR A 64 -7.78 23.55 36.29
N VAL A 65 -8.53 23.34 37.39
CA VAL A 65 -8.22 23.92 38.71
C VAL A 65 -6.91 23.34 39.26
N GLU A 66 -6.75 22.01 39.23
CA GLU A 66 -5.54 21.32 39.70
C GLU A 66 -4.29 21.76 38.92
N ALA A 67 -4.41 21.86 37.60
CA ALA A 67 -3.35 22.31 36.72
C ALA A 67 -2.96 23.77 37.00
N THR A 68 -3.96 24.63 37.22
CA THR A 68 -3.75 26.06 37.52
C THR A 68 -3.09 26.26 38.88
N GLU A 69 -3.52 25.55 39.92
CA GLU A 69 -2.88 25.59 41.24
C GLU A 69 -1.42 25.09 41.19
N ALA A 70 -1.17 23.97 40.53
CA ALA A 70 0.17 23.42 40.35
C ALA A 70 1.06 24.39 39.54
N PHE A 71 0.50 25.01 38.50
CA PHE A 71 1.18 26.00 37.67
C PHE A 71 1.59 27.22 38.48
N PHE A 72 0.66 27.80 39.27
CA PHE A 72 0.95 28.94 40.14
C PHE A 72 2.00 28.62 41.21
N ALA A 73 1.91 27.45 41.85
CA ALA A 73 2.92 27.02 42.83
C ALA A 73 4.32 26.93 42.19
N MET A 74 4.40 26.39 40.98
CA MET A 74 5.65 26.27 40.23
C MET A 74 6.27 27.64 39.88
N THR A 75 5.48 28.70 39.70
CA THR A 75 6.03 30.02 39.33
C THR A 75 7.04 30.57 40.34
N LYS A 76 6.94 30.19 41.63
CA LYS A 76 7.92 30.59 42.65
C LYS A 76 9.30 29.98 42.44
N LEU A 77 9.39 28.86 41.72
CA LEU A 77 10.65 28.19 41.43
C LEU A 77 11.55 28.99 40.47
N PHE A 78 11.04 30.02 39.78
CA PHE A 78 11.84 30.98 39.04
C PHE A 78 12.80 31.81 39.93
N GLN A 79 12.61 31.81 41.25
CA GLN A 79 13.54 32.44 42.20
C GLN A 79 14.84 31.62 42.38
N SER A 80 14.81 30.33 42.05
CA SER A 80 15.99 29.46 42.14
C SER A 80 16.91 29.65 40.94
N ASN A 81 18.20 29.84 41.20
CA ASN A 81 19.24 29.87 40.17
C ASN A 81 19.73 28.45 39.78
N ASP A 82 19.08 27.39 40.25
CA ASP A 82 19.42 26.01 39.89
C ASP A 82 18.99 25.69 38.44
N PRO A 83 19.94 25.35 37.53
CA PRO A 83 19.64 25.05 36.14
C PRO A 83 18.70 23.86 35.92
N ILE A 84 18.71 22.87 36.82
CA ILE A 84 17.88 21.66 36.72
C ILE A 84 16.42 22.03 36.98
N ILE A 85 16.18 22.77 38.07
CA ILE A 85 14.83 23.28 38.38
C ILE A 85 14.34 24.14 37.25
N ARG A 86 15.18 25.05 36.74
CA ARG A 86 14.80 25.94 35.66
C ARG A 86 14.34 25.17 34.41
N ARG A 87 15.06 24.12 34.03
CA ARG A 87 14.69 23.23 32.92
C ARG A 87 13.39 22.47 33.19
N LEU A 88 13.18 21.95 34.40
CA LEU A 88 11.96 21.25 34.78
C LEU A 88 10.75 22.18 34.76
N VAL A 89 10.92 23.42 35.23
CA VAL A 89 9.88 24.47 35.15
C VAL A 89 9.49 24.73 33.70
N TYR A 90 10.45 24.90 32.78
CA TYR A 90 10.12 25.09 31.36
C TYR A 90 9.38 23.91 30.73
N LEU A 91 9.66 22.68 31.16
CA LEU A 91 8.94 21.49 30.70
C LEU A 91 7.50 21.49 31.25
N CYS A 92 7.34 21.64 32.56
CA CYS A 92 6.03 21.72 33.19
C CYS A 92 5.17 22.86 32.62
N ILE A 93 5.74 24.04 32.31
CA ILE A 93 5.01 25.12 31.63
C ILE A 93 4.44 24.63 30.30
N LYS A 94 5.23 23.93 29.49
CA LYS A 94 4.77 23.49 28.16
C LYS A 94 3.66 22.44 28.22
N GLU A 95 3.70 21.56 29.21
CA GLU A 95 2.68 20.52 29.42
C GLU A 95 1.40 21.09 30.04
N LEU A 96 1.52 22.00 31.01
CA LEU A 96 0.37 22.55 31.73
C LEU A 96 -0.31 23.73 31.01
N ALA A 97 0.40 24.43 30.11
CA ALA A 97 -0.09 25.66 29.48
C ALA A 97 -1.40 25.50 28.69
N SER A 98 -1.71 24.31 28.17
CA SER A 98 -2.96 24.07 27.45
C SER A 98 -4.16 23.78 28.36
N VAL A 99 -3.93 23.56 29.65
CA VAL A 99 -4.96 23.14 30.63
C VAL A 99 -5.14 24.16 31.75
N ALA A 100 -4.05 24.81 32.17
CA ALA A 100 -4.06 25.84 33.20
C ALA A 100 -4.60 27.17 32.67
N GLU A 101 -5.23 27.94 33.55
CA GLU A 101 -5.67 29.32 33.30
C GLU A 101 -4.58 30.33 33.72
N ASP A 102 -4.67 31.58 33.23
CA ASP A 102 -3.77 32.68 33.59
C ASP A 102 -2.26 32.41 33.42
N VAL A 103 -1.93 31.53 32.48
CA VAL A 103 -0.56 31.10 32.15
C VAL A 103 0.37 32.28 31.82
N ILE A 104 -0.19 33.41 31.39
CA ILE A 104 0.52 34.64 31.04
C ILE A 104 1.38 35.19 32.19
N ILE A 105 1.10 34.84 33.45
CA ILE A 105 1.86 35.31 34.61
C ILE A 105 3.38 35.04 34.53
N VAL A 106 3.82 33.98 33.83
CA VAL A 106 5.24 33.65 33.69
C VAL A 106 5.95 34.42 32.58
N THR A 107 5.23 35.23 31.80
CA THR A 107 5.77 35.96 30.63
C THR A 107 6.96 36.85 30.99
N SER A 108 6.87 37.58 32.10
CA SER A 108 7.97 38.45 32.57
C SER A 108 9.22 37.64 32.95
N SER A 109 9.03 36.53 33.68
CA SER A 109 10.11 35.63 34.07
C SER A 109 10.78 34.97 32.85
N LEU A 110 9.99 34.52 31.88
CA LEU A 110 10.51 33.94 30.64
C LEU A 110 11.20 34.98 29.76
N THR A 111 10.70 36.21 29.72
CA THR A 111 11.35 37.32 28.99
C THR A 111 12.70 37.69 29.61
N LYS A 112 12.76 37.69 30.95
CA LYS A 112 14.02 37.88 31.69
C LYS A 112 15.02 36.77 31.38
N ASP A 113 14.59 35.51 31.34
CA ASP A 113 15.47 34.38 31.03
C ASP A 113 15.89 34.35 29.55
N MET A 114 15.04 34.81 28.63
CA MET A 114 15.35 34.94 27.20
C MET A 114 16.43 36.00 26.92
N THR A 115 16.39 37.11 27.66
CA THR A 115 17.31 38.26 27.52
C THR A 115 18.47 38.24 28.51
N GLY A 116 18.46 37.30 29.45
CA GLY A 116 19.45 37.17 30.51
C GLY A 116 20.85 36.84 30.00
N LYS A 117 21.85 37.09 30.85
CA LYS A 117 23.26 36.76 30.57
C LYS A 117 23.52 35.25 30.55
N GLU A 118 22.65 34.46 31.17
CA GLU A 118 22.80 33.02 31.28
C GLU A 118 22.35 32.32 30.00
N GLU A 119 23.30 32.11 29.08
CA GLU A 119 23.02 31.53 27.76
C GLU A 119 22.32 30.16 27.79
N GLN A 120 22.46 29.41 28.89
CA GLN A 120 21.88 28.07 29.04
C GLN A 120 20.34 28.10 29.14
N TYR A 121 19.75 29.21 29.61
CA TYR A 121 18.30 29.33 29.80
C TYR A 121 17.60 29.83 28.54
N ARG A 122 18.26 30.71 27.79
CA ARG A 122 17.67 31.45 26.67
C ARG A 122 16.93 30.55 25.67
N PRO A 123 17.49 29.43 25.13
CA PRO A 123 16.78 28.61 24.15
C PRO A 123 15.51 27.95 24.70
N ALA A 124 15.57 27.48 25.95
CA ALA A 124 14.45 26.79 26.57
C ALA A 124 13.34 27.78 26.99
N ALA A 125 13.74 28.95 27.48
CA ALA A 125 12.85 30.07 27.77
C ALA A 125 12.11 30.55 26.52
N ILE A 126 12.80 30.73 25.38
CA ILE A 126 12.17 31.10 24.09
C ILE A 126 11.09 30.08 23.71
N ARG A 127 11.40 28.78 23.78
CA ARG A 127 10.43 27.72 23.43
C ARG A 127 9.25 27.66 24.39
N ALA A 128 9.46 27.90 25.68
CA ALA A 128 8.38 27.93 26.67
C ALA A 128 7.50 29.18 26.47
N LEU A 129 8.12 30.34 26.24
CA LEU A 129 7.44 31.61 26.01
C LEU A 129 6.55 31.53 24.76
N CYS A 130 7.10 31.07 23.63
CA CYS A 130 6.34 30.97 22.39
C CYS A 130 5.22 29.92 22.44
N LYS A 131 5.22 29.01 23.42
CA LYS A 131 4.14 28.03 23.62
C LYS A 131 2.92 28.64 24.34
N ILE A 132 3.14 29.69 25.12
CA ILE A 132 2.10 30.36 25.91
C ILE A 132 1.70 31.72 25.32
N THR A 133 2.38 32.15 24.26
CA THR A 133 2.17 33.45 23.62
C THR A 133 0.92 33.39 22.75
N ASP A 134 0.05 34.39 22.86
CA ASP A 134 -1.10 34.60 21.99
C ASP A 134 -0.82 35.74 20.98
N GLY A 135 -1.78 36.00 20.08
CA GLY A 135 -1.59 37.00 19.03
C GLY A 135 -1.37 38.43 19.53
N GLY A 136 -1.90 38.78 20.71
CA GLY A 136 -1.69 40.08 21.33
C GLY A 136 -0.28 40.22 21.93
N MET A 137 0.16 39.21 22.67
CA MET A 137 1.48 39.19 23.30
C MET A 137 2.63 39.02 22.30
N LEU A 138 2.37 38.39 21.14
CA LEU A 138 3.38 38.18 20.12
C LEU A 138 4.03 39.49 19.65
N GLN A 139 3.26 40.57 19.57
CA GLN A 139 3.77 41.90 19.22
C GLN A 139 4.73 42.43 20.29
N ALA A 140 4.46 42.17 21.57
CA ALA A 140 5.30 42.63 22.67
C ALA A 140 6.67 41.94 22.70
N ILE A 141 6.72 40.67 22.28
CA ILE A 141 7.96 39.88 22.24
C ILE A 141 8.68 39.92 20.89
N GLU A 142 8.08 40.53 19.85
CA GLU A 142 8.58 40.57 18.47
C GLU A 142 10.05 41.04 18.40
N ARG A 143 10.38 42.13 19.08
CA ARG A 143 11.75 42.68 19.09
C ARG A 143 12.76 41.67 19.61
N TYR A 144 12.42 40.95 20.68
CA TYR A 144 13.32 39.96 21.27
C TYR A 144 13.45 38.72 20.38
N MET A 145 12.37 38.31 19.72
CA MET A 145 12.40 37.20 18.75
C MET A 145 13.29 37.51 17.56
N LYS A 146 13.18 38.71 16.98
CA LYS A 146 14.07 39.17 15.89
C LYS A 146 15.54 39.12 16.29
N GLN A 147 15.88 39.62 17.48
CA GLN A 147 17.25 39.55 18.02
C GLN A 147 17.70 38.10 18.25
N ALA A 148 16.82 37.24 18.75
CA ALA A 148 17.13 35.84 19.00
C ALA A 148 17.37 35.06 17.71
N ILE A 149 16.65 35.38 16.62
CA ILE A 149 16.83 34.73 15.30
C ILE A 149 18.24 34.95 14.75
N VAL A 150 18.81 36.15 14.89
CA VAL A 150 20.17 36.49 14.41
C VAL A 150 21.24 36.38 15.50
N ASP A 151 20.93 35.68 16.60
CA ASP A 151 21.86 35.54 17.72
C ASP A 151 23.11 34.73 17.34
N LYS A 152 24.26 35.13 17.90
CA LYS A 152 25.55 34.44 17.69
C LYS A 152 25.53 33.02 18.22
N ASN A 153 24.78 32.75 19.30
CA ASN A 153 24.60 31.42 19.84
C ASN A 153 23.60 30.65 18.98
N SER A 154 24.10 29.64 18.26
CA SER A 154 23.31 28.83 17.34
C SER A 154 22.13 28.12 18.01
N SER A 155 22.22 27.80 19.31
CA SER A 155 21.11 27.17 20.04
C SER A 155 19.94 28.13 20.27
N VAL A 156 20.24 29.41 20.51
CA VAL A 156 19.25 30.49 20.67
C VAL A 156 18.58 30.77 19.34
N SER A 157 19.37 31.00 18.29
CA SER A 157 18.87 31.21 16.93
C SER A 157 18.01 30.04 16.44
N SER A 158 18.49 28.81 16.59
CA SER A 158 17.74 27.61 16.23
C SER A 158 16.42 27.48 17.01
N ALA A 159 16.42 27.77 18.32
CA ALA A 159 15.20 27.76 19.12
C ALA A 159 14.21 28.85 18.68
N ALA A 160 14.69 30.06 18.39
CA ALA A 160 13.87 31.18 17.93
C ALA A 160 13.23 30.89 16.55
N LEU A 161 13.99 30.33 15.61
CA LEU A 161 13.52 29.96 14.27
C LEU A 161 12.42 28.88 14.32
N VAL A 162 12.62 27.83 15.12
CA VAL A 162 11.60 26.77 15.28
C VAL A 162 10.36 27.31 16.00
N SER A 163 10.54 28.13 17.04
CA SER A 163 9.43 28.80 17.71
C SER A 163 8.66 29.72 16.77
N ALA A 164 9.34 30.48 15.92
CA ALA A 164 8.73 31.33 14.90
C ALA A 164 7.88 30.50 13.91
N LEU A 165 8.36 29.32 13.53
CA LEU A 165 7.61 28.40 12.68
C LEU A 165 6.31 27.89 13.35
N HIS A 166 6.31 27.65 14.66
CA HIS A 166 5.08 27.30 15.39
C HIS A 166 4.11 28.47 15.47
N LEU A 167 4.60 29.66 15.82
CA LEU A 167 3.82 30.89 15.89
C LEU A 167 3.20 31.28 14.54
N MET A 168 3.79 30.83 13.44
CA MET A 168 3.25 31.01 12.09
C MET A 168 1.84 30.43 11.92
N LYS A 169 1.47 29.41 12.70
CA LYS A 169 0.12 28.83 12.68
C LYS A 169 -0.92 29.71 13.37
N GLU A 170 -0.52 30.43 14.41
CA GLU A 170 -1.43 31.21 15.27
C GLU A 170 -1.52 32.67 14.84
N SER A 171 -0.41 33.28 14.41
CA SER A 171 -0.35 34.71 14.08
C SER A 171 0.56 34.97 12.88
N PRO A 172 0.08 34.68 11.66
CA PRO A 172 0.93 34.70 10.48
C PRO A 172 1.42 36.09 10.09
N ASP A 173 0.64 37.13 10.33
CA ASP A 173 0.94 38.49 9.87
C ASP A 173 2.11 39.14 10.62
N VAL A 174 2.35 38.73 11.86
CA VAL A 174 3.49 39.22 12.65
C VAL A 174 4.78 38.53 12.19
N VAL A 175 4.77 37.19 12.11
CA VAL A 175 5.97 36.41 11.75
C VAL A 175 6.43 36.68 10.32
N LYS A 176 5.52 36.98 9.38
CA LYS A 176 5.88 37.40 8.00
C LYS A 176 6.80 38.62 7.97
N ARG A 177 6.78 39.48 9.00
CA ARG A 177 7.66 40.66 9.12
C ARG A 177 9.09 40.30 9.50
N TRP A 178 9.36 39.05 9.85
CA TRP A 178 10.67 38.56 10.32
C TRP A 178 11.50 37.96 9.16
N VAL A 179 11.09 38.21 7.92
CA VAL A 179 11.69 37.66 6.71
C VAL A 179 13.16 38.08 6.56
N ASN A 180 13.53 39.28 6.99
CA ASN A 180 14.90 39.80 6.85
C ASN A 180 15.85 39.08 7.81
N GLU A 181 15.44 38.92 9.06
CA GLU A 181 16.19 38.20 10.09
C GLU A 181 16.33 36.71 9.73
N ALA A 182 15.24 36.08 9.25
CA ALA A 182 15.29 34.72 8.76
C ALA A 182 16.21 34.58 7.53
N GLN A 183 16.22 35.57 6.64
CA GLN A 183 17.09 35.62 5.46
C GLN A 183 18.58 35.74 5.83
N GLU A 184 18.90 36.51 6.87
CA GLU A 184 20.25 36.61 7.43
C GLU A 184 20.68 35.26 8.05
N ALA A 185 19.78 34.64 8.83
CA ALA A 185 20.06 33.39 9.52
C ALA A 185 20.34 32.19 8.59
N VAL A 186 19.88 32.20 7.33
CA VAL A 186 20.25 31.16 6.35
C VAL A 186 21.75 31.18 6.03
N ASN A 187 22.40 32.33 6.13
CA ASN A 187 23.84 32.46 5.89
C ASN A 187 24.68 32.07 7.11
N ALA A 188 24.06 31.62 8.20
CA ALA A 188 24.78 31.17 9.38
C ALA A 188 25.64 29.93 9.10
N ASP A 189 26.77 29.83 9.79
CA ASP A 189 27.68 28.67 9.66
C ASP A 189 27.12 27.38 10.26
N ASN A 190 26.16 27.49 11.17
CA ASN A 190 25.57 26.33 11.83
C ASN A 190 24.54 25.63 10.93
N VAL A 191 24.76 24.33 10.74
CA VAL A 191 23.94 23.44 9.90
C VAL A 191 22.45 23.49 10.24
N MET A 192 22.10 23.51 11.53
CA MET A 192 20.70 23.50 11.98
C MET A 192 20.04 24.88 11.88
N VAL A 193 20.78 25.94 12.18
CA VAL A 193 20.28 27.32 12.01
C VAL A 193 19.95 27.57 10.54
N GLN A 194 20.87 27.22 9.63
CA GLN A 194 20.65 27.34 8.19
C GLN A 194 19.41 26.55 7.73
N TYR A 195 19.21 25.33 8.23
CA TYR A 195 18.04 24.51 7.91
C TYR A 195 16.73 25.10 8.44
N HIS A 196 16.68 25.48 9.73
CA HIS A 196 15.49 26.07 10.33
C HIS A 196 15.12 27.42 9.72
N ALA A 197 16.12 28.24 9.38
CA ALA A 197 15.93 29.53 8.73
C ALA A 197 15.33 29.36 7.34
N LEU A 198 15.85 28.41 6.54
CA LEU A 198 15.29 28.10 5.23
C LEU A 198 13.85 27.56 5.35
N GLY A 199 13.59 26.70 6.33
CA GLY A 199 12.24 26.19 6.63
C GLY A 199 11.24 27.29 6.95
N LEU A 200 11.62 28.25 7.79
CA LEU A 200 10.80 29.41 8.12
C LEU A 200 10.56 30.30 6.90
N LEU A 201 11.61 30.61 6.12
CA LEU A 201 11.47 31.42 4.90
C LEU A 201 10.55 30.78 3.88
N TYR A 202 10.66 29.48 3.67
CA TYR A 202 9.77 28.74 2.78
C TYR A 202 8.32 28.83 3.28
N GLN A 203 8.08 28.63 4.57
CA GLN A 203 6.74 28.71 5.13
C GLN A 203 6.13 30.12 5.02
N ILE A 204 6.93 31.18 5.24
CA ILE A 204 6.52 32.58 5.05
C ILE A 204 6.08 32.84 3.59
N ARG A 205 6.80 32.26 2.63
CA ARG A 205 6.60 32.47 1.18
C ARG A 205 5.73 31.41 0.51
N LYS A 206 5.21 30.42 1.25
CA LYS A 206 4.56 29.23 0.69
C LYS A 206 3.39 29.54 -0.26
N ASN A 207 2.73 30.68 -0.06
CA ASN A 207 1.58 31.11 -0.86
C ASN A 207 1.97 32.00 -2.05
N ASP A 208 3.25 32.39 -2.18
CA ASP A 208 3.75 33.24 -3.26
C ASP A 208 4.78 32.47 -4.10
N LYS A 209 4.33 32.00 -5.26
CA LYS A 209 5.12 31.21 -6.20
C LYS A 209 6.34 31.96 -6.72
N LEU A 210 6.23 33.26 -6.98
CA LEU A 210 7.36 34.09 -7.44
C LEU A 210 8.40 34.25 -6.34
N ALA A 211 7.96 34.41 -5.09
CA ALA A 211 8.87 34.50 -3.95
C ALA A 211 9.61 33.19 -3.66
N ILE A 212 8.96 32.03 -3.91
CA ILE A 212 9.60 30.70 -3.84
C ILE A 212 10.62 30.54 -4.97
N SER A 213 10.26 30.87 -6.21
CA SER A 213 11.19 30.80 -7.35
C SER A 213 12.44 31.65 -7.10
N LYS A 214 12.28 32.89 -6.63
CA LYS A 214 13.41 33.76 -6.24
C LYS A 214 14.23 33.19 -5.09
N LEU A 215 13.59 32.53 -4.12
CA LEU A 215 14.29 31.86 -3.01
C LEU A 215 15.17 30.73 -3.55
N LEU A 216 14.65 29.89 -4.45
CA LEU A 216 15.40 28.79 -5.07
C LEU A 216 16.58 29.33 -5.85
N THR A 217 16.37 30.25 -6.80
CA THR A 217 17.45 30.83 -7.62
C THR A 217 18.58 31.43 -6.77
N LYS A 218 18.25 32.01 -5.60
CA LYS A 218 19.23 32.58 -4.68
C LYS A 218 20.12 31.52 -4.02
N TYR A 219 19.59 30.34 -3.73
CA TYR A 219 20.27 29.30 -2.94
C TYR A 219 20.66 28.05 -3.70
N THR A 220 20.33 27.94 -5.00
CA THR A 220 20.84 26.86 -5.86
C THR A 220 22.27 27.09 -6.34
N ARG A 221 22.70 28.35 -6.52
CA ARG A 221 24.08 28.68 -6.93
C ARG A 221 25.11 28.55 -5.80
N PRO A 222 24.92 29.15 -4.61
CA PRO A 222 25.82 28.91 -3.49
C PRO A 222 25.50 27.55 -2.85
N SER A 223 26.49 26.68 -2.71
CA SER A 223 26.27 25.41 -2.01
C SER A 223 26.01 25.68 -0.53
N LEU A 224 24.78 25.39 -0.07
CA LEU A 224 24.46 25.42 1.34
C LEU A 224 25.32 24.38 2.08
N LYS A 225 25.81 24.72 3.27
CA LYS A 225 26.65 23.84 4.09
C LYS A 225 25.83 22.69 4.70
N SER A 226 24.56 22.95 4.99
CA SER A 226 23.64 22.03 5.64
C SER A 226 23.01 21.05 4.66
N SER A 227 23.33 19.76 4.79
CA SER A 227 22.67 18.71 4.02
C SER A 227 21.14 18.71 4.20
N TYR A 228 20.64 19.04 5.40
CA TYR A 228 19.20 19.13 5.66
C TYR A 228 18.56 20.27 4.87
N ALA A 229 19.25 21.42 4.77
CA ALA A 229 18.78 22.55 3.99
C ALA A 229 18.78 22.24 2.49
N VAL A 230 19.80 21.53 1.98
CA VAL A 230 19.84 21.07 0.59
C VAL A 230 18.70 20.09 0.29
N CYS A 231 18.43 19.12 1.17
CA CYS A 231 17.28 18.22 1.00
C CYS A 231 15.95 18.99 0.98
N LEU A 232 15.80 20.02 1.83
CA LEU A 232 14.62 20.88 1.80
C LEU A 232 14.52 21.67 0.48
N LEU A 233 15.63 22.21 -0.04
CA LEU A 233 15.65 22.86 -1.35
C LEU A 233 15.25 21.92 -2.48
N ILE A 234 15.73 20.67 -2.49
CA ILE A 234 15.34 19.65 -3.48
C ILE A 234 13.83 19.42 -3.44
N ARG A 235 13.23 19.28 -2.25
CA ARG A 235 11.78 19.11 -2.10
C ARG A 235 10.99 20.32 -2.61
N ILE A 236 11.46 21.54 -2.32
CA ILE A 236 10.82 22.77 -2.79
C ILE A 236 10.94 22.87 -4.33
N ALA A 237 12.10 22.55 -4.89
CA ALA A 237 12.35 22.55 -6.33
C ALA A 237 11.50 21.51 -7.06
N SER A 238 11.43 20.27 -6.55
CA SER A 238 10.59 19.20 -7.10
C SER A 238 9.12 19.61 -7.13
N LYS A 239 8.62 20.16 -6.00
CA LYS A 239 7.26 20.64 -5.91
C LYS A 239 6.97 21.77 -6.91
N LEU A 240 7.90 22.72 -7.06
CA LEU A 240 7.72 23.82 -8.00
C LEU A 240 7.68 23.33 -9.45
N ILE A 241 8.53 22.37 -9.82
CA ILE A 241 8.52 21.73 -11.14
C ILE A 241 7.18 21.04 -11.40
N GLU A 242 6.64 20.31 -10.42
CA GLU A 242 5.33 19.67 -10.52
C GLU A 242 4.17 20.69 -10.61
N ASP A 243 4.23 21.79 -9.85
CA ASP A 243 3.23 22.85 -9.85
C ASP A 243 3.27 23.74 -11.12
N ASP A 244 4.40 23.76 -11.84
CA ASP A 244 4.59 24.49 -13.12
C ASP A 244 4.39 23.61 -14.36
N ASP A 245 4.32 22.29 -14.19
CA ASP A 245 4.41 21.31 -15.29
C ASP A 245 5.61 21.55 -16.23
N ALA A 246 6.64 22.23 -15.72
CA ALA A 246 7.82 22.64 -16.49
C ALA A 246 8.72 21.45 -16.88
N GLY A 247 8.58 20.34 -16.16
CA GLY A 247 9.34 19.13 -16.40
C GLY A 247 10.86 19.31 -16.32
N PRO A 248 11.63 18.49 -17.09
CA PRO A 248 13.09 18.43 -17.01
C PRO A 248 13.82 19.62 -17.66
N GLU A 249 13.14 20.46 -18.45
CA GLU A 249 13.73 21.66 -19.05
C GLU A 249 13.88 22.83 -18.05
N SER A 250 13.37 22.67 -16.84
CA SER A 250 13.48 23.66 -15.78
C SER A 250 14.91 23.80 -15.26
N SER A 251 15.39 25.03 -15.07
CA SER A 251 16.69 25.28 -14.39
C SER A 251 16.77 24.71 -12.97
N HIS A 252 15.62 24.39 -12.37
CA HIS A 252 15.54 23.74 -11.07
C HIS A 252 15.86 22.25 -11.15
N PHE A 253 15.64 21.61 -12.31
CA PHE A 253 16.02 20.23 -12.56
C PHE A 253 17.54 20.09 -12.60
N ASP A 254 18.25 20.98 -13.29
CA ASP A 254 19.73 21.02 -13.32
C ASP A 254 20.34 21.04 -11.91
N PHE A 255 19.71 21.78 -10.98
CA PHE A 255 20.13 21.80 -9.58
C PHE A 255 19.94 20.43 -8.92
N ILE A 256 18.78 19.78 -9.10
CA ILE A 256 18.51 18.45 -8.52
C ILE A 256 19.48 17.42 -9.11
N GLU A 257 19.74 17.45 -10.41
CA GLU A 257 20.73 16.58 -11.05
C GLU A 257 22.13 16.81 -10.50
N SER A 258 22.54 18.07 -10.30
CA SER A 258 23.83 18.39 -9.68
C SER A 258 23.97 17.82 -8.25
N CYS A 259 22.86 17.71 -7.52
CA CYS A 259 22.82 17.16 -6.17
C CYS A 259 23.11 15.65 -6.11
N LEU A 260 23.01 14.91 -7.24
CA LEU A 260 23.39 13.50 -7.31
C LEU A 260 24.88 13.26 -7.04
N ARG A 261 25.72 14.27 -7.25
CA ARG A 261 27.18 14.21 -7.00
C ARG A 261 27.58 14.81 -5.65
N HIS A 262 26.62 15.07 -4.77
CA HIS A 262 26.89 15.68 -3.48
C HIS A 262 27.66 14.72 -2.54
N LYS A 263 28.39 15.27 -1.57
CA LYS A 263 29.18 14.48 -0.60
C LYS A 263 28.34 13.71 0.43
N SER A 264 27.07 14.06 0.59
CA SER A 264 26.18 13.51 1.62
C SER A 264 25.20 12.54 0.99
N GLU A 265 25.24 11.28 1.43
CA GLU A 265 24.37 10.19 0.96
C GLU A 265 22.87 10.57 1.06
N MET A 266 22.48 11.33 2.09
CA MET A 266 21.10 11.81 2.27
C MET A 266 20.65 12.75 1.14
N VAL A 267 21.53 13.66 0.71
CA VAL A 267 21.25 14.61 -0.38
C VAL A 267 21.20 13.87 -1.72
N ILE A 268 22.16 12.97 -1.94
CA ILE A 268 22.22 12.13 -3.13
C ILE A 268 20.93 11.32 -3.28
N TYR A 269 20.49 10.66 -2.20
CA TYR A 269 19.25 9.88 -2.19
C TYR A 269 18.02 10.76 -2.42
N GLU A 270 17.91 11.91 -1.74
CA GLU A 270 16.77 12.83 -1.91
C GLU A 270 16.68 13.34 -3.36
N ALA A 271 17.82 13.63 -4.00
CA ALA A 271 17.88 14.01 -5.41
C ALA A 271 17.43 12.87 -6.34
N ALA A 272 17.96 11.67 -6.16
CA ALA A 272 17.56 10.50 -6.96
C ALA A 272 16.07 10.16 -6.77
N HIS A 273 15.57 10.25 -5.54
CA HIS A 273 14.18 10.04 -5.21
C HIS A 273 13.26 11.12 -5.82
N ALA A 274 13.68 12.38 -5.83
CA ALA A 274 12.93 13.45 -6.49
C ALA A 274 12.82 13.20 -8.00
N ILE A 275 13.93 12.91 -8.68
CA ILE A 275 13.96 12.64 -10.13
C ILE A 275 13.03 11.47 -10.48
N VAL A 276 13.14 10.33 -9.78
CA VAL A 276 12.34 9.13 -10.06
C VAL A 276 10.82 9.36 -9.90
N ASN A 277 10.40 10.31 -9.06
CA ASN A 277 8.99 10.56 -8.78
C ASN A 277 8.36 11.67 -9.64
N MET A 278 9.14 12.34 -10.48
CA MET A 278 8.61 13.36 -11.40
C MET A 278 7.77 12.71 -12.50
N LYS A 279 6.68 13.37 -12.90
CA LYS A 279 5.72 12.82 -13.89
C LYS A 279 6.27 12.80 -15.32
N SER A 280 7.15 13.72 -15.66
CA SER A 280 7.64 13.97 -17.03
C SER A 280 9.08 13.49 -17.25
N THR A 281 9.57 12.52 -16.48
CA THR A 281 10.93 12.01 -16.66
C THR A 281 11.09 11.06 -17.83
N THR A 282 12.07 11.34 -18.68
CA THR A 282 12.49 10.44 -19.76
C THR A 282 13.52 9.41 -19.26
N PRO A 283 13.74 8.28 -19.96
CA PRO A 283 14.81 7.34 -19.62
C PRO A 283 16.21 7.97 -19.53
N ARG A 284 16.45 9.08 -20.26
CA ARG A 284 17.71 9.82 -20.24
C ARG A 284 17.95 10.50 -18.89
N GLU A 285 16.92 11.13 -18.33
CA GLU A 285 16.98 11.81 -17.02
C GLU A 285 16.99 10.82 -15.85
N LEU A 286 16.39 9.65 -16.03
CA LEU A 286 16.41 8.59 -15.02
C LEU A 286 17.79 7.95 -14.88
N ALA A 287 18.59 7.89 -15.95
CA ALA A 287 19.85 7.14 -15.95
C ALA A 287 20.85 7.60 -14.87
N PRO A 288 21.11 8.91 -14.63
CA PRO A 288 21.95 9.35 -13.53
C PRO A 288 21.43 8.95 -12.15
N ALA A 289 20.12 9.06 -11.93
CA ALA A 289 19.49 8.68 -10.66
C ALA A 289 19.58 7.16 -10.43
N VAL A 290 19.32 6.35 -11.45
CA VAL A 290 19.44 4.89 -11.39
C VAL A 290 20.89 4.46 -11.13
N SER A 291 21.88 5.09 -11.76
CA SER A 291 23.31 4.79 -11.54
C SER A 291 23.73 5.00 -10.09
N VAL A 292 23.22 6.06 -9.45
CA VAL A 292 23.46 6.32 -8.02
C VAL A 292 22.75 5.30 -7.13
N LEU A 293 21.51 4.95 -7.44
CA LEU A 293 20.77 3.93 -6.70
C LEU A 293 21.46 2.56 -6.82
N GLN A 294 22.02 2.23 -7.98
CA GLN A 294 22.85 1.04 -8.20
C GLN A 294 24.04 1.02 -7.24
N LEU A 295 24.76 2.13 -7.09
CA LEU A 295 25.87 2.24 -6.13
C LEU A 295 25.39 1.98 -4.68
N PHE A 296 24.20 2.47 -4.33
CA PHE A 296 23.63 2.24 -3.00
C PHE A 296 23.21 0.77 -2.75
N CYS A 297 22.88 -0.01 -3.80
CA CYS A 297 22.66 -1.45 -3.66
C CYS A 297 23.90 -2.18 -3.13
N ALA A 298 25.11 -1.75 -3.51
CA ALA A 298 26.36 -2.31 -3.03
C ALA A 298 26.86 -1.74 -1.67
N SER A 299 26.09 -0.85 -1.05
CA SER A 299 26.51 -0.18 0.19
C SER A 299 26.59 -1.16 1.37
N PRO A 300 27.57 -1.02 2.30
CA PRO A 300 27.58 -1.79 3.53
C PRO A 300 26.43 -1.43 4.48
N LYS A 301 25.78 -0.27 4.31
CA LYS A 301 24.69 0.22 5.18
C LYS A 301 23.34 -0.36 4.74
N PRO A 302 22.65 -1.19 5.56
CA PRO A 302 21.37 -1.78 5.18
C PRO A 302 20.28 -0.75 4.87
N THR A 303 20.31 0.42 5.52
CA THR A 303 19.36 1.51 5.29
C THR A 303 19.46 2.09 3.87
N LEU A 304 20.67 2.23 3.33
CA LEU A 304 20.88 2.69 1.95
C LEU A 304 20.48 1.63 0.94
N ARG A 305 20.85 0.36 1.18
CA ARG A 305 20.42 -0.76 0.33
C ARG A 305 18.90 -0.84 0.25
N PHE A 306 18.22 -0.77 1.39
CA PHE A 306 16.76 -0.78 1.44
C PHE A 306 16.14 0.40 0.67
N ALA A 307 16.65 1.63 0.90
CA ALA A 307 16.14 2.82 0.24
C ALA A 307 16.33 2.76 -1.29
N ALA A 308 17.47 2.24 -1.73
CA ALA A 308 17.78 2.05 -3.14
C ALA A 308 16.86 1.03 -3.82
N VAL A 309 16.77 -0.19 -3.26
CA VAL A 309 15.94 -1.26 -3.83
C VAL A 309 14.45 -0.88 -3.81
N LYS A 310 13.97 -0.22 -2.76
CA LYS A 310 12.59 0.29 -2.70
C LYS A 310 12.30 1.29 -3.83
N THR A 311 13.24 2.20 -4.10
CA THR A 311 13.09 3.20 -5.16
C THR A 311 13.18 2.55 -6.54
N LEU A 312 14.13 1.63 -6.75
CA LEU A 312 14.27 0.87 -8.01
C LEU A 312 13.04 0.01 -8.30
N ASN A 313 12.44 -0.60 -7.28
CA ASN A 313 11.20 -1.36 -7.43
C ASN A 313 10.06 -0.49 -7.98
N LYS A 314 9.96 0.75 -7.50
CA LYS A 314 8.98 1.73 -8.01
C LYS A 314 9.28 2.11 -9.46
N VAL A 315 10.55 2.40 -9.80
CA VAL A 315 10.98 2.67 -11.18
C VAL A 315 10.63 1.50 -12.10
N ALA A 316 10.84 0.26 -11.64
CA ALA A 316 10.59 -0.93 -12.44
C ALA A 316 9.10 -1.16 -12.76
N MET A 317 8.16 -0.48 -12.10
CA MET A 317 6.74 -0.51 -12.45
C MET A 317 6.43 0.33 -13.70
N THR A 318 7.14 1.45 -13.90
CA THR A 318 6.89 2.40 -15.00
C THR A 318 7.93 2.31 -16.11
N HIS A 319 9.19 2.11 -15.75
CA HIS A 319 10.34 2.04 -16.66
C HIS A 319 11.23 0.82 -16.39
N PRO A 320 10.75 -0.42 -16.64
CA PRO A 320 11.53 -1.64 -16.39
C PRO A 320 12.90 -1.64 -17.07
N ALA A 321 13.00 -1.10 -18.29
CA ALA A 321 14.23 -1.08 -19.08
C ALA A 321 15.34 -0.21 -18.47
N ALA A 322 15.01 0.81 -17.69
CA ALA A 322 16.01 1.65 -17.03
C ALA A 322 16.73 0.92 -15.89
N VAL A 323 16.05 -0.03 -15.25
CA VAL A 323 16.54 -0.75 -14.04
C VAL A 323 17.32 -2.02 -14.39
N THR A 324 17.27 -2.50 -15.64
CA THR A 324 17.95 -3.74 -16.04
C THR A 324 19.46 -3.72 -15.79
N ALA A 325 20.08 -2.55 -15.86
CA ALA A 325 21.51 -2.36 -15.55
C ALA A 325 21.85 -2.73 -14.10
N CYS A 326 20.88 -2.64 -13.17
CA CYS A 326 21.03 -2.97 -11.76
C CYS A 326 20.76 -4.45 -11.45
N ASN A 327 20.39 -5.29 -12.43
CA ASN A 327 19.95 -6.66 -12.16
C ASN A 327 21.03 -7.49 -11.45
N ILE A 328 22.31 -7.32 -11.80
CA ILE A 328 23.41 -8.05 -11.16
C ILE A 328 23.52 -7.68 -9.67
N ASP A 329 23.46 -6.38 -9.37
CA ASP A 329 23.50 -5.89 -7.98
C ASP A 329 22.28 -6.35 -7.19
N LEU A 330 21.10 -6.33 -7.80
CA LEU A 330 19.85 -6.81 -7.19
C LEU A 330 19.89 -8.31 -6.90
N GLU A 331 20.49 -9.13 -7.77
CA GLU A 331 20.63 -10.57 -7.53
C GLU A 331 21.50 -10.87 -6.30
N ASN A 332 22.56 -10.08 -6.08
CA ASN A 332 23.38 -10.19 -4.87
C ASN A 332 22.60 -9.85 -3.60
N LEU A 333 21.51 -9.09 -3.70
CA LEU A 333 20.66 -8.71 -2.56
C LEU A 333 19.58 -9.75 -2.23
N ILE A 334 19.39 -10.78 -3.05
CA ILE A 334 18.46 -11.88 -2.74
C ILE A 334 18.91 -12.62 -1.46
N THR A 335 20.22 -12.71 -1.22
CA THR A 335 20.81 -13.35 -0.04
C THR A 335 21.10 -12.37 1.10
N ASP A 336 20.59 -11.13 1.03
CA ASP A 336 20.76 -10.14 2.10
C ASP A 336 20.12 -10.63 3.41
N SER A 337 20.77 -10.33 4.55
CA SER A 337 20.26 -10.69 5.87
C SER A 337 18.92 -10.02 6.22
N ASN A 338 18.62 -8.87 5.60
CA ASN A 338 17.34 -8.21 5.75
C ASN A 338 16.34 -8.71 4.70
N ARG A 339 15.35 -9.48 5.16
CA ARG A 339 14.30 -10.08 4.33
C ARG A 339 13.49 -9.07 3.52
N ASN A 340 13.31 -7.85 4.01
CA ASN A 340 12.61 -6.81 3.25
C ASN A 340 13.42 -6.37 2.02
N ILE A 341 14.75 -6.33 2.13
CA ILE A 341 15.64 -6.01 1.00
C ILE A 341 15.57 -7.13 -0.03
N ALA A 342 15.74 -8.38 0.41
CA ALA A 342 15.66 -9.56 -0.46
C ALA A 342 14.31 -9.65 -1.19
N THR A 343 13.21 -9.43 -0.47
CA THR A 343 11.85 -9.44 -1.05
C THR A 343 11.70 -8.37 -2.13
N LEU A 344 12.12 -7.13 -1.87
CA LEU A 344 12.06 -6.05 -2.85
C LEU A 344 13.02 -6.29 -4.03
N ALA A 345 14.14 -6.96 -3.82
CA ALA A 345 15.09 -7.32 -4.88
C ALA A 345 14.45 -8.34 -5.84
N ILE A 346 13.88 -9.43 -5.32
CA ILE A 346 13.11 -10.42 -6.10
C ILE A 346 11.92 -9.75 -6.80
N THR A 347 11.18 -8.96 -6.00
CA THR A 347 10.29 -7.85 -6.40
C THR A 347 10.53 -7.25 -7.78
N THR A 348 11.76 -6.73 -7.87
CA THR A 348 12.25 -5.90 -8.95
C THR A 348 12.76 -6.76 -10.09
N LEU A 349 13.53 -7.81 -9.78
CA LEU A 349 14.10 -8.74 -10.75
C LEU A 349 13.04 -9.49 -11.56
N LEU A 350 11.89 -9.83 -10.96
CA LEU A 350 10.80 -10.47 -11.70
C LEU A 350 10.18 -9.54 -12.76
N LYS A 351 10.29 -8.21 -12.60
CA LYS A 351 9.81 -7.21 -13.56
C LYS A 351 10.85 -6.86 -14.62
N THR A 352 12.11 -6.75 -14.18
CA THR A 352 13.26 -6.34 -15.01
C THR A 352 13.98 -7.54 -15.63
N GLY A 353 13.53 -8.76 -15.34
CA GLY A 353 14.12 -10.00 -15.81
C GLY A 353 14.16 -10.09 -17.33
N SER A 354 15.27 -10.63 -17.82
CA SER A 354 15.50 -11.01 -19.22
C SER A 354 15.34 -12.53 -19.40
N GLU A 355 15.13 -12.99 -20.63
CA GLU A 355 14.98 -14.42 -20.93
C GLU A 355 16.17 -15.25 -20.45
N SER A 356 17.40 -14.72 -20.52
CA SER A 356 18.62 -15.40 -20.04
C SER A 356 18.74 -15.50 -18.52
N SER A 357 18.11 -14.59 -17.77
CA SER A 357 18.17 -14.59 -16.31
C SER A 357 17.13 -15.50 -15.65
N VAL A 358 16.09 -15.93 -16.37
CA VAL A 358 14.95 -16.69 -15.80
C VAL A 358 15.43 -17.95 -15.06
N ASP A 359 16.32 -18.73 -15.67
CA ASP A 359 16.84 -19.97 -15.07
C ASP A 359 17.55 -19.74 -13.73
N ARG A 360 18.34 -18.67 -13.63
CA ARG A 360 19.06 -18.30 -12.41
C ARG A 360 18.11 -17.77 -11.35
N LEU A 361 17.17 -16.90 -11.75
CA LEU A 361 16.17 -16.32 -10.84
C LEU A 361 15.29 -17.40 -10.22
N MET A 362 14.77 -18.35 -11.01
CA MET A 362 13.92 -19.42 -10.48
C MET A 362 14.67 -20.25 -9.43
N LYS A 363 15.95 -20.60 -9.67
CA LYS A 363 16.77 -21.35 -8.70
C LYS A 363 16.98 -20.60 -7.38
N GLN A 364 17.26 -19.30 -7.44
CA GLN A 364 17.50 -18.49 -6.24
C GLN A 364 16.22 -18.23 -5.44
N ILE A 365 15.08 -18.07 -6.14
CA ILE A 365 13.79 -17.83 -5.49
C ILE A 365 13.31 -19.08 -4.77
N THR A 366 13.56 -20.30 -5.28
CA THR A 366 13.09 -21.54 -4.64
C THR A 366 13.53 -21.64 -3.18
N SER A 367 14.80 -21.35 -2.86
CA SER A 367 15.28 -21.37 -1.47
C SER A 367 14.68 -20.27 -0.60
N PHE A 368 14.26 -19.16 -1.19
CA PHE A 368 13.67 -18.03 -0.48
C PHE A 368 12.18 -18.22 -0.18
N MET A 369 11.46 -18.99 -1.01
CA MET A 369 10.01 -19.17 -0.87
C MET A 369 9.62 -19.79 0.48
N SER A 370 10.44 -20.67 1.05
CA SER A 370 10.16 -21.29 2.36
C SER A 370 10.31 -20.34 3.54
N GLU A 371 10.96 -19.18 3.36
CA GLU A 371 11.31 -18.25 4.45
C GLU A 371 10.34 -17.05 4.54
N ILE A 372 9.34 -16.97 3.66
CA ILE A 372 8.40 -15.84 3.57
C ILE A 372 6.95 -16.25 3.83
N SER A 373 6.11 -15.26 4.16
CA SER A 373 4.67 -15.49 4.38
C SER A 373 3.93 -15.77 3.07
N ASP A 374 2.80 -16.46 3.18
CA ASP A 374 1.95 -16.82 2.03
C ASP A 374 1.47 -15.59 1.23
N GLU A 375 1.25 -14.45 1.89
CA GLU A 375 0.91 -13.18 1.22
C GLU A 375 1.99 -12.76 0.22
N PHE A 376 3.27 -12.84 0.61
CA PHE A 376 4.38 -12.52 -0.28
C PHE A 376 4.57 -13.60 -1.36
N LYS A 377 4.39 -14.87 -1.01
CA LYS A 377 4.46 -15.96 -1.99
C LYS A 377 3.44 -15.76 -3.12
N ILE A 378 2.22 -15.29 -2.81
CA ILE A 378 1.20 -14.97 -3.82
C ILE A 378 1.69 -13.87 -4.78
N VAL A 379 2.33 -12.81 -4.28
CA VAL A 379 2.89 -11.73 -5.12
C VAL A 379 3.99 -12.24 -6.06
N VAL A 380 4.83 -13.17 -5.58
CA VAL A 380 5.85 -13.84 -6.41
C VAL A 380 5.19 -14.66 -7.52
N VAL A 381 4.17 -15.45 -7.21
CA VAL A 381 3.43 -16.27 -8.18
C VAL A 381 2.77 -15.40 -9.26
N GLN A 382 2.13 -14.28 -8.88
CA GLN A 382 1.55 -13.33 -9.83
C GLN A 382 2.60 -12.69 -10.75
N SER A 383 3.79 -12.42 -10.22
CA SER A 383 4.90 -11.90 -11.02
C SER A 383 5.44 -12.95 -11.98
N ILE A 384 5.50 -14.22 -11.57
CA ILE A 384 5.87 -15.35 -12.44
C ILE A 384 4.83 -15.55 -13.55
N ARG A 385 3.53 -15.40 -13.26
CA ARG A 385 2.49 -15.42 -14.30
C ARG A 385 2.78 -14.42 -15.42
N SER A 386 3.11 -13.18 -15.04
CA SER A 386 3.46 -12.12 -16.00
C SER A 386 4.73 -12.47 -16.79
N LEU A 387 5.69 -13.13 -16.14
CA LEU A 387 6.92 -13.60 -16.77
C LEU A 387 6.67 -14.74 -17.77
N CYS A 388 5.75 -15.67 -17.46
CA CYS A 388 5.29 -16.70 -18.39
C CYS A 388 4.72 -16.08 -19.66
N GLN A 389 3.86 -15.06 -19.53
CA GLN A 389 3.29 -14.37 -20.69
C GLN A 389 4.35 -13.66 -21.52
N LYS A 390 5.38 -13.08 -20.86
CA LYS A 390 6.48 -12.35 -21.52
C LYS A 390 7.50 -13.26 -22.21
N PHE A 391 7.80 -14.44 -21.66
CA PHE A 391 8.85 -15.33 -22.17
C PHE A 391 8.34 -16.78 -22.40
N PRO A 392 7.57 -17.03 -23.49
CA PRO A 392 6.97 -18.35 -23.74
C PRO A 392 7.96 -19.51 -23.86
N ARG A 393 9.15 -19.26 -24.42
CA ARG A 393 10.21 -20.27 -24.57
C ARG A 393 10.74 -20.82 -23.25
N LYS A 394 10.50 -20.11 -22.15
CA LYS A 394 10.94 -20.49 -20.80
C LYS A 394 9.78 -21.08 -19.95
N HIS A 395 8.60 -21.31 -20.53
CA HIS A 395 7.45 -21.90 -19.83
C HIS A 395 7.80 -23.16 -19.05
N ASN A 396 8.54 -24.10 -19.64
CA ASN A 396 8.92 -25.34 -18.95
C ASN A 396 9.68 -25.10 -17.64
N VAL A 397 10.59 -24.12 -17.60
CA VAL A 397 11.38 -23.80 -16.39
C VAL A 397 10.47 -23.20 -15.31
N MET A 398 9.61 -22.26 -15.69
CA MET A 398 8.67 -21.61 -14.77
C MET A 398 7.60 -22.58 -14.28
N MET A 399 7.11 -23.49 -15.14
CA MET A 399 6.13 -24.52 -14.78
C MET A 399 6.70 -25.56 -13.83
N ASN A 400 7.93 -26.01 -14.05
CA ASN A 400 8.63 -26.89 -13.10
C ASN A 400 8.82 -26.21 -11.74
N PHE A 401 9.15 -24.91 -11.74
CA PHE A 401 9.23 -24.12 -10.51
C PHE A 401 7.86 -24.05 -9.79
N LEU A 402 6.79 -23.68 -10.51
CA LEU A 402 5.43 -23.60 -9.97
C LEU A 402 4.97 -24.96 -9.42
N SER A 403 5.28 -26.05 -10.13
CA SER A 403 4.98 -27.40 -9.67
C SER A 403 5.75 -27.78 -8.41
N GLY A 404 7.02 -27.37 -8.29
CA GLY A 404 7.80 -27.61 -7.07
C GLY A 404 7.15 -26.96 -5.86
N ILE A 405 6.89 -25.65 -5.94
CA ILE A 405 6.28 -24.89 -4.83
C ILE A 405 4.80 -25.27 -4.58
N LEU A 406 4.13 -25.87 -5.57
CA LEU A 406 2.79 -26.42 -5.42
C LEU A 406 2.77 -27.68 -4.54
N ARG A 407 3.88 -28.41 -4.43
CA ARG A 407 4.01 -29.60 -3.56
C ARG A 407 4.40 -29.26 -2.12
N ASP A 408 5.09 -28.14 -1.90
CA ASP A 408 5.52 -27.71 -0.56
C ASP A 408 4.33 -27.39 0.36
N GLU A 409 4.52 -27.16 1.65
CA GLU A 409 3.43 -26.72 2.53
C GLU A 409 2.99 -25.28 2.21
N GLY A 410 1.68 -25.00 2.33
CA GLY A 410 1.15 -23.65 2.17
C GLY A 410 -0.36 -23.57 2.27
N GLY A 411 -0.87 -22.37 2.58
CA GLY A 411 -2.30 -22.13 2.73
C GLY A 411 -3.09 -22.15 1.42
N PHE A 412 -4.40 -22.24 1.56
CA PHE A 412 -5.35 -22.36 0.45
C PHE A 412 -5.19 -21.27 -0.63
N GLU A 413 -5.16 -19.99 -0.25
CA GLU A 413 -5.07 -18.88 -1.21
C GLU A 413 -3.76 -18.90 -2.01
N TYR A 414 -2.67 -19.32 -1.38
CA TYR A 414 -1.39 -19.47 -2.05
C TYR A 414 -1.41 -20.63 -3.07
N LYS A 415 -1.93 -21.79 -2.68
CA LYS A 415 -2.10 -22.94 -3.57
C LYS A 415 -3.04 -22.62 -4.74
N LYS A 416 -4.14 -21.93 -4.46
CA LYS A 416 -5.08 -21.43 -5.47
C LYS A 416 -4.39 -20.51 -6.47
N ALA A 417 -3.58 -19.55 -6.02
CA ALA A 417 -2.85 -18.66 -6.91
C ALA A 417 -1.89 -19.41 -7.85
N ILE A 418 -1.23 -20.47 -7.37
CA ILE A 418 -0.36 -21.32 -8.20
C ILE A 418 -1.18 -22.10 -9.23
N VAL A 419 -2.24 -22.80 -8.79
CA VAL A 419 -3.12 -23.57 -9.68
C VAL A 419 -3.73 -22.67 -10.75
N ASP A 420 -4.21 -21.49 -10.38
CA ASP A 420 -4.75 -20.51 -11.32
C ASP A 420 -3.69 -20.05 -12.32
N THR A 421 -2.45 -19.83 -11.87
CA THR A 421 -1.34 -19.47 -12.76
C THR A 421 -1.05 -20.59 -13.76
N ILE A 422 -0.98 -21.85 -13.31
CA ILE A 422 -0.77 -23.01 -14.18
C ILE A 422 -1.92 -23.15 -15.19
N ILE A 423 -3.17 -22.99 -14.76
CA ILE A 423 -4.34 -23.02 -15.65
C ILE A 423 -4.23 -21.96 -16.74
N ASN A 424 -3.90 -20.72 -16.37
CA ASN A 424 -3.74 -19.64 -17.35
C ASN A 424 -2.64 -19.96 -18.36
N VAL A 425 -1.51 -20.53 -17.93
CA VAL A 425 -0.44 -20.95 -18.86
C VAL A 425 -0.90 -22.06 -19.81
N ILE A 426 -1.71 -23.02 -19.34
CA ILE A 426 -2.28 -24.10 -20.17
C ILE A 426 -3.27 -23.54 -21.21
N GLU A 427 -4.06 -22.52 -20.85
CA GLU A 427 -5.02 -21.88 -21.74
C GLU A 427 -4.35 -20.94 -22.76
N ASP A 428 -3.29 -20.23 -22.34
CA ASP A 428 -2.55 -19.27 -23.17
C ASP A 428 -1.56 -19.95 -24.15
N SER A 429 -1.02 -21.13 -23.79
CA SER A 429 0.07 -21.78 -24.54
C SER A 429 -0.18 -23.28 -24.80
N PRO A 430 -0.30 -23.71 -26.07
CA PRO A 430 -0.46 -25.12 -26.39
C PRO A 430 0.78 -25.95 -26.05
N ASP A 431 1.98 -25.39 -26.14
CA ASP A 431 3.24 -26.08 -25.85
C ASP A 431 3.39 -26.43 -24.36
N GLY A 432 2.83 -25.60 -23.48
CA GLY A 432 2.83 -25.83 -22.02
C GLY A 432 1.73 -26.78 -21.54
N LYS A 433 0.79 -27.17 -22.41
CA LYS A 433 -0.42 -27.91 -22.04
C LYS A 433 -0.12 -29.27 -21.42
N GLU A 434 0.68 -30.10 -22.08
CA GLU A 434 0.94 -31.46 -21.60
C GLU A 434 1.70 -31.46 -20.26
N ALA A 435 2.72 -30.60 -20.13
CA ALA A 435 3.47 -30.46 -18.90
C ALA A 435 2.60 -29.92 -17.74
N GLY A 436 1.79 -28.90 -18.01
CA GLY A 436 0.88 -28.34 -17.00
C GLY A 436 -0.17 -29.33 -16.51
N LEU A 437 -0.78 -30.09 -17.43
CA LEU A 437 -1.73 -31.13 -17.06
C LEU A 437 -1.05 -32.24 -16.26
N ALA A 438 0.20 -32.61 -16.59
CA ALA A 438 0.95 -33.60 -15.82
C ALA A 438 1.22 -33.13 -14.38
N HIS A 439 1.71 -31.91 -14.18
CA HIS A 439 1.94 -31.34 -12.85
C HIS A 439 0.66 -31.23 -12.02
N LEU A 440 -0.46 -30.84 -12.64
CA LEU A 440 -1.76 -30.78 -11.97
C LEU A 440 -2.29 -32.18 -11.62
N CYS A 441 -2.04 -33.19 -12.47
CA CYS A 441 -2.36 -34.58 -12.17
C CYS A 441 -1.62 -35.10 -10.95
N GLU A 442 -0.32 -34.81 -10.83
CA GLU A 442 0.47 -35.17 -9.65
C GLU A 442 -0.05 -34.43 -8.40
N PHE A 443 -0.37 -33.14 -8.52
CA PHE A 443 -0.90 -32.35 -7.39
C PHE A 443 -2.20 -32.91 -6.82
N ILE A 444 -3.15 -33.33 -7.68
CA ILE A 444 -4.41 -33.89 -7.18
C ILE A 444 -4.25 -35.25 -6.51
N GLU A 445 -3.09 -35.93 -6.62
CA GLU A 445 -2.88 -37.21 -5.96
C GLU A 445 -2.87 -37.11 -4.42
N ASP A 446 -2.41 -35.97 -3.89
CA ASP A 446 -2.28 -35.70 -2.45
C ASP A 446 -2.89 -34.32 -2.09
N CYS A 447 -3.93 -33.88 -2.80
CA CYS A 447 -4.53 -32.57 -2.59
C CYS A 447 -5.47 -32.54 -1.38
N GLU A 448 -5.12 -31.76 -0.36
CA GLU A 448 -5.95 -31.58 0.83
C GLU A 448 -7.17 -30.65 0.61
N HIS A 449 -7.17 -29.89 -0.50
CA HIS A 449 -8.17 -28.86 -0.76
C HIS A 449 -9.21 -29.33 -1.80
N THR A 450 -10.40 -29.73 -1.31
CA THR A 450 -11.52 -30.21 -2.12
C THR A 450 -11.85 -29.29 -3.31
N SER A 451 -11.92 -27.98 -3.09
CA SER A 451 -12.26 -27.01 -4.15
C SER A 451 -11.20 -26.93 -5.25
N LEU A 452 -9.91 -27.07 -4.91
CA LEU A 452 -8.83 -27.12 -5.90
C LEU A 452 -8.85 -28.45 -6.66
N GLY A 453 -9.07 -29.57 -5.97
CA GLY A 453 -9.23 -30.88 -6.59
C GLY A 453 -10.36 -30.89 -7.63
N VAL A 454 -11.53 -30.35 -7.28
CA VAL A 454 -12.67 -30.19 -8.20
C VAL A 454 -12.30 -29.31 -9.40
N LYS A 455 -11.63 -28.18 -9.17
CA LYS A 455 -11.22 -27.25 -10.24
C LYS A 455 -10.23 -27.90 -11.23
N VAL A 456 -9.26 -28.65 -10.73
CA VAL A 456 -8.29 -29.36 -11.57
C VAL A 456 -8.97 -30.48 -12.34
N LEU A 457 -9.84 -31.29 -11.72
CA LEU A 457 -10.60 -32.33 -12.41
C LEU A 457 -11.44 -31.73 -13.54
N TYR A 458 -12.13 -30.62 -13.29
CA TYR A 458 -12.88 -29.91 -14.33
C TYR A 458 -12.01 -29.51 -15.52
N LEU A 459 -10.80 -28.99 -15.27
CA LEU A 459 -9.82 -28.67 -16.32
C LEU A 459 -9.39 -29.93 -17.07
N LEU A 460 -9.07 -31.03 -16.37
CA LEU A 460 -8.70 -32.30 -16.99
C LEU A 460 -9.81 -32.82 -17.91
N GLY A 461 -11.08 -32.71 -17.51
CA GLY A 461 -12.21 -33.06 -18.36
C GLY A 461 -12.37 -32.16 -19.60
N LYS A 462 -11.95 -30.90 -19.53
CA LYS A 462 -12.03 -29.92 -20.64
C LYS A 462 -10.87 -30.06 -21.64
N GLU A 463 -9.65 -30.21 -21.14
CA GLU A 463 -8.42 -30.17 -21.97
C GLU A 463 -7.76 -31.53 -22.16
N GLY A 464 -7.90 -32.45 -21.20
CA GLY A 464 -7.33 -33.80 -21.28
C GLY A 464 -7.76 -34.62 -22.51
N PRO A 465 -9.03 -34.60 -22.95
CA PRO A 465 -9.46 -35.29 -24.17
C PRO A 465 -8.79 -34.78 -25.45
N LYS A 466 -8.28 -33.54 -25.45
CA LYS A 466 -7.67 -32.89 -26.62
C LYS A 466 -6.16 -33.16 -26.73
N THR A 467 -5.59 -33.91 -25.79
CA THR A 467 -4.15 -34.23 -25.76
C THR A 467 -3.80 -35.39 -26.69
N SER A 468 -2.51 -35.58 -26.96
CA SER A 468 -2.02 -36.69 -27.78
C SER A 468 -2.32 -38.08 -27.18
N GLN A 469 -2.37 -38.19 -25.86
CA GLN A 469 -2.60 -39.45 -25.13
C GLN A 469 -3.66 -39.27 -24.03
N PRO A 470 -4.96 -39.20 -24.36
CA PRO A 470 -6.01 -38.95 -23.37
C PRO A 470 -6.14 -40.07 -22.32
N CYS A 471 -5.82 -41.32 -22.67
CA CYS A 471 -5.95 -42.48 -21.78
C CYS A 471 -5.13 -42.34 -20.48
N LYS A 472 -3.98 -41.65 -20.51
CA LYS A 472 -3.11 -41.47 -19.33
C LYS A 472 -3.82 -40.72 -18.19
N TYR A 473 -4.67 -39.75 -18.54
CA TYR A 473 -5.37 -38.90 -17.58
C TYR A 473 -6.53 -39.60 -16.89
N ILE A 474 -7.15 -40.59 -17.55
CA ILE A 474 -8.27 -41.38 -16.99
C ILE A 474 -7.84 -42.06 -15.70
N ARG A 475 -6.61 -42.57 -15.62
CA ARG A 475 -6.09 -43.22 -14.41
C ARG A 475 -6.11 -42.28 -13.20
N TYR A 476 -5.63 -41.04 -13.36
CA TYR A 476 -5.63 -40.05 -12.30
C TYR A 476 -7.04 -39.72 -11.84
N ILE A 477 -7.97 -39.51 -12.79
CA ILE A 477 -9.38 -39.23 -12.50
C ILE A 477 -10.05 -40.40 -11.77
N TYR A 478 -9.79 -41.63 -12.22
CA TYR A 478 -10.36 -42.84 -11.63
C TYR A 478 -9.90 -43.08 -10.20
N ASN A 479 -8.63 -42.82 -9.89
CA ASN A 479 -8.14 -42.93 -8.51
C ASN A 479 -8.88 -41.98 -7.57
N ARG A 480 -9.17 -40.74 -8.02
CA ARG A 480 -9.95 -39.77 -7.23
C ARG A 480 -11.41 -40.20 -7.06
N LEU A 481 -11.98 -40.89 -8.04
CA LEU A 481 -13.33 -41.43 -7.96
C LEU A 481 -13.51 -42.49 -6.86
N ILE A 482 -12.43 -43.12 -6.37
CA ILE A 482 -12.51 -44.15 -5.32
C ILE A 482 -12.12 -43.60 -3.96
N LEU A 483 -11.05 -42.82 -3.90
CA LEU A 483 -10.35 -42.53 -2.64
C LEU A 483 -10.79 -41.22 -1.98
N GLU A 484 -11.54 -40.37 -2.68
CA GLU A 484 -11.84 -39.00 -2.25
C GLU A 484 -13.25 -38.82 -1.72
N ASN A 485 -13.53 -37.63 -1.19
CA ASN A 485 -14.87 -37.23 -0.75
C ASN A 485 -15.86 -37.02 -1.92
N ALA A 486 -17.15 -36.99 -1.59
CA ALA A 486 -18.23 -36.94 -2.58
C ALA A 486 -18.11 -35.80 -3.62
N PRO A 487 -17.82 -34.53 -3.26
CA PRO A 487 -17.66 -33.46 -4.25
C PRO A 487 -16.56 -33.71 -5.29
N VAL A 488 -15.44 -34.32 -4.88
CA VAL A 488 -14.34 -34.67 -5.79
C VAL A 488 -14.71 -35.86 -6.66
N ARG A 489 -15.35 -36.90 -6.10
CA ARG A 489 -15.89 -38.04 -6.85
C ARG A 489 -16.89 -37.59 -7.92
N ALA A 490 -17.80 -36.70 -7.55
CA ALA A 490 -18.77 -36.06 -8.44
C ALA A 490 -18.11 -35.31 -9.61
N ALA A 491 -17.02 -34.58 -9.34
CA ALA A 491 -16.24 -33.91 -10.38
C ALA A 491 -15.49 -34.90 -11.28
N ALA A 492 -15.00 -36.01 -10.72
CA ALA A 492 -14.35 -37.08 -11.46
C ALA A 492 -15.32 -37.76 -12.44
N VAL A 493 -16.56 -38.05 -12.00
CA VAL A 493 -17.64 -38.58 -12.86
C VAL A 493 -17.91 -37.65 -14.06
N SER A 494 -18.07 -36.34 -13.82
CA SER A 494 -18.26 -35.36 -14.91
C SER A 494 -17.07 -35.33 -15.87
N SER A 495 -15.86 -35.44 -15.33
CA SER A 495 -14.64 -35.42 -16.13
C SER A 495 -14.55 -36.65 -17.01
N LEU A 496 -14.79 -37.86 -16.46
CA LEU A 496 -14.84 -39.10 -17.23
C LEU A 496 -15.90 -39.05 -18.34
N ALA A 497 -17.09 -38.51 -18.05
CA ALA A 497 -18.14 -38.34 -19.05
C ALA A 497 -17.67 -37.49 -20.24
N LYS A 498 -16.93 -36.40 -20.00
CA LYS A 498 -16.34 -35.58 -21.07
C LYS A 498 -15.29 -36.32 -21.90
N PHE A 499 -14.50 -37.22 -21.31
CA PHE A 499 -13.59 -38.11 -22.05
C PHE A 499 -14.36 -39.09 -22.94
N GLY A 500 -15.43 -39.72 -22.41
CA GLY A 500 -16.27 -40.62 -23.20
C GLY A 500 -17.00 -39.92 -24.34
N ALA A 501 -17.39 -38.67 -24.15
CA ALA A 501 -18.08 -37.86 -25.17
C ALA A 501 -17.15 -37.35 -26.29
N HIS A 502 -15.88 -37.07 -25.99
CA HIS A 502 -14.90 -36.62 -26.99
C HIS A 502 -14.17 -37.77 -27.70
N CYS A 503 -13.83 -38.83 -26.96
CA CYS A 503 -12.98 -39.91 -27.45
C CYS A 503 -13.78 -41.21 -27.58
N GLU A 504 -14.23 -41.53 -28.80
CA GLU A 504 -15.02 -42.75 -29.07
C GLU A 504 -14.29 -44.03 -28.67
N ASP A 505 -12.96 -44.09 -28.89
CA ASP A 505 -12.14 -45.26 -28.54
C ASP A 505 -12.09 -45.55 -27.03
N LEU A 506 -12.26 -44.52 -26.21
CA LEU A 506 -12.22 -44.62 -24.74
C LEU A 506 -13.60 -44.81 -24.12
N LEU A 507 -14.67 -44.65 -24.91
CA LEU A 507 -16.05 -44.75 -24.46
C LEU A 507 -16.37 -46.08 -23.76
N PRO A 508 -15.95 -47.27 -24.27
CA PRO A 508 -16.24 -48.53 -23.57
C PRO A 508 -15.63 -48.58 -22.18
N ASN A 509 -14.38 -48.12 -22.04
CA ASN A 509 -13.68 -48.07 -20.76
C ASN A 509 -14.37 -47.10 -19.79
N VAL A 510 -14.66 -45.87 -20.24
CA VAL A 510 -15.37 -44.85 -19.46
C VAL A 510 -16.74 -45.36 -18.99
N THR A 511 -17.49 -46.05 -19.84
CA THR A 511 -18.81 -46.60 -19.52
C THR A 511 -18.72 -47.59 -18.35
N VAL A 512 -17.75 -48.50 -18.37
CA VAL A 512 -17.52 -49.44 -17.26
C VAL A 512 -17.19 -48.72 -15.96
N LEU A 513 -16.40 -47.64 -16.01
CA LEU A 513 -16.08 -46.85 -14.82
C LEU A 513 -17.32 -46.15 -14.25
N LEU A 514 -18.15 -45.55 -15.11
CA LEU A 514 -19.39 -44.89 -14.71
C LEU A 514 -20.44 -45.86 -14.17
N GLN A 515 -20.53 -47.09 -14.70
CA GLN A 515 -21.41 -48.12 -14.16
C GLN A 515 -21.09 -48.47 -12.71
N ARG A 516 -19.80 -48.47 -12.35
CA ARG A 516 -19.38 -48.72 -10.95
C ARG A 516 -19.82 -47.59 -10.02
N SER A 517 -19.84 -46.35 -10.50
CA SER A 517 -20.31 -45.18 -9.74
C SER A 517 -21.81 -45.18 -9.46
N LEU A 518 -22.60 -46.04 -10.11
CA LEU A 518 -24.02 -46.24 -9.75
C LEU A 518 -24.20 -46.85 -8.35
N LEU A 519 -23.15 -47.48 -7.82
CA LEU A 519 -23.11 -48.07 -6.49
C LEU A 519 -22.40 -47.16 -5.46
N ASP A 520 -22.08 -45.92 -5.82
CA ASP A 520 -21.46 -44.96 -4.88
C ASP A 520 -22.39 -44.73 -3.67
N THR A 521 -21.83 -44.42 -2.51
CA THR A 521 -22.63 -44.17 -1.31
C THR A 521 -23.33 -42.81 -1.33
N ASP A 522 -22.83 -41.87 -2.12
CA ASP A 522 -23.37 -40.52 -2.23
C ASP A 522 -24.37 -40.37 -3.38
N ASP A 523 -25.51 -39.76 -3.07
CA ASP A 523 -26.66 -39.61 -3.97
C ASP A 523 -26.31 -38.77 -5.20
N GLU A 524 -25.53 -37.70 -5.01
CA GLU A 524 -25.14 -36.80 -6.10
C GLU A 524 -24.27 -37.54 -7.12
N VAL A 525 -23.28 -38.29 -6.62
CA VAL A 525 -22.36 -39.04 -7.48
C VAL A 525 -23.12 -40.09 -8.30
N ARG A 526 -24.07 -40.81 -7.67
CA ARG A 526 -24.92 -41.80 -8.35
C ARG A 526 -25.82 -41.17 -9.40
N ASP A 527 -26.49 -40.06 -9.08
CA ASP A 527 -27.40 -39.38 -10.00
C ASP A 527 -26.64 -38.83 -11.21
N ARG A 528 -25.49 -38.22 -10.96
CA ARG A 528 -24.61 -37.70 -12.00
C ARG A 528 -24.05 -38.82 -12.89
N ALA A 529 -23.66 -39.95 -12.31
CA ALA A 529 -23.22 -41.12 -13.06
C ALA A 529 -24.35 -41.70 -13.92
N THR A 530 -25.55 -41.83 -13.36
CA THR A 530 -26.75 -42.31 -14.06
C THR A 530 -27.09 -41.40 -15.25
N TYR A 531 -27.10 -40.08 -15.02
CA TYR A 531 -27.37 -39.07 -16.02
C TYR A 531 -26.41 -39.18 -17.21
N TYR A 532 -25.09 -39.17 -16.95
CA TYR A 532 -24.11 -39.25 -18.03
C TYR A 532 -24.09 -40.62 -18.72
N LEU A 533 -24.29 -41.71 -17.98
CA LEU A 533 -24.31 -43.05 -18.55
C LEU A 533 -25.48 -43.23 -19.53
N ASN A 534 -26.66 -42.73 -19.19
CA ASN A 534 -27.82 -42.78 -20.08
C ASN A 534 -27.54 -42.04 -21.39
N ILE A 535 -27.00 -40.82 -21.32
CA ILE A 535 -26.68 -40.02 -22.51
C ILE A 535 -25.61 -40.70 -23.36
N LEU A 536 -24.54 -41.22 -22.74
CA LEU A 536 -23.44 -41.90 -23.43
C LEU A 536 -23.89 -43.21 -24.11
N ASN A 537 -24.86 -43.92 -23.53
CA ASN A 537 -25.42 -45.14 -24.12
C ASN A 537 -26.25 -44.88 -25.38
N GLU A 538 -26.83 -43.68 -25.55
CA GLU A 538 -27.57 -43.32 -26.75
C GLU A 538 -26.66 -43.14 -27.98
N LYS A 539 -25.35 -42.94 -27.78
CA LYS A 539 -24.35 -42.78 -28.85
C LYS A 539 -24.64 -41.65 -29.86
N GLN A 540 -25.40 -40.64 -29.44
CA GLN A 540 -25.74 -39.49 -30.27
C GLN A 540 -24.84 -38.28 -29.95
N LYS A 541 -24.01 -37.87 -30.93
CA LYS A 541 -23.09 -36.72 -30.78
C LYS A 541 -23.80 -35.39 -30.47
N GLY A 542 -25.05 -35.23 -30.93
CA GLY A 542 -25.88 -34.07 -30.60
C GLY A 542 -26.16 -33.95 -29.11
N LEU A 543 -26.54 -35.06 -28.47
CA LEU A 543 -26.79 -35.11 -27.02
C LEU A 543 -25.51 -34.91 -26.22
N TYR A 544 -24.39 -35.46 -26.67
CA TYR A 544 -23.09 -35.25 -26.03
C TYR A 544 -22.76 -33.76 -25.96
N SER A 545 -22.91 -33.08 -27.10
CA SER A 545 -22.64 -31.65 -27.22
C SER A 545 -23.55 -30.84 -26.31
N GLN A 546 -24.84 -31.17 -26.26
CA GLN A 546 -25.84 -30.40 -25.52
C GLN A 546 -25.79 -30.61 -24.00
N TYR A 547 -25.47 -31.81 -23.54
CA TYR A 547 -25.67 -32.20 -22.13
C TYR A 547 -24.38 -32.56 -21.38
N ILE A 548 -23.27 -32.79 -22.07
CA ILE A 548 -21.98 -33.19 -21.46
C ILE A 548 -20.90 -32.14 -21.75
N LEU A 549 -20.76 -31.73 -23.01
CA LEU A 549 -19.65 -30.87 -23.44
C LEU A 549 -19.95 -29.39 -23.21
N ASN A 550 -21.15 -28.94 -23.57
CA ASN A 550 -21.59 -27.59 -23.33
C ASN A 550 -22.40 -27.56 -22.03
N GLY A 551 -21.88 -26.84 -21.02
CA GLY A 551 -22.62 -26.60 -19.79
C GLY A 551 -23.79 -25.64 -20.00
N LEU A 552 -24.52 -25.37 -18.92
CA LEU A 552 -25.63 -24.40 -18.91
C LEU A 552 -25.12 -23.04 -19.42
N GLN A 553 -25.62 -22.60 -20.58
CA GLN A 553 -25.15 -21.36 -21.23
C GLN A 553 -25.82 -20.09 -20.72
N VAL A 554 -26.64 -20.18 -19.67
CA VAL A 554 -27.42 -19.05 -19.14
C VAL A 554 -26.77 -18.46 -17.88
N SER A 555 -26.97 -17.16 -17.65
CA SER A 555 -26.52 -16.47 -16.43
C SER A 555 -27.21 -17.09 -15.22
N ILE A 556 -26.45 -17.51 -14.19
CA ILE A 556 -27.01 -18.08 -12.95
C ILE A 556 -27.85 -17.02 -12.22
N VAL A 557 -27.37 -15.77 -12.19
CA VAL A 557 -28.12 -14.64 -11.58
C VAL A 557 -29.36 -14.31 -12.39
N GLY A 558 -29.25 -14.34 -13.72
CA GLY A 558 -30.39 -14.16 -14.62
C GLY A 558 -31.42 -15.28 -14.45
N LEU A 559 -30.96 -16.53 -14.28
CA LEU A 559 -31.80 -17.70 -14.04
C LEU A 559 -32.51 -17.59 -12.70
N GLU A 560 -31.81 -17.20 -11.63
CA GLU A 560 -32.40 -16.97 -10.31
C GLU A 560 -33.48 -15.90 -10.36
N LYS A 561 -33.20 -14.75 -11.01
CA LYS A 561 -34.20 -13.68 -11.18
C LYS A 561 -35.41 -14.13 -11.98
N ALA A 562 -35.20 -14.80 -13.11
CA ALA A 562 -36.27 -15.28 -13.98
C ALA A 562 -37.13 -16.35 -13.29
N LEU A 563 -36.50 -17.27 -12.53
CA LEU A 563 -37.22 -18.26 -11.73
C LEU A 563 -37.98 -17.60 -10.57
N HIS A 564 -37.38 -16.62 -9.89
CA HIS A 564 -38.03 -15.89 -8.82
C HIS A 564 -39.26 -15.13 -9.33
N GLN A 565 -39.13 -14.45 -10.48
CA GLN A 565 -40.25 -13.79 -11.14
C GLN A 565 -41.34 -14.79 -11.54
N TYR A 566 -40.97 -15.94 -12.12
CA TYR A 566 -41.92 -17.00 -12.45
C TYR A 566 -42.65 -17.57 -11.22
N THR A 567 -42.00 -17.61 -10.05
CA THR A 567 -42.67 -18.01 -8.80
C THR A 567 -43.58 -16.93 -8.23
N LEU A 568 -43.30 -15.65 -8.48
CA LEU A 568 -44.12 -14.52 -8.03
C LEU A 568 -45.34 -14.29 -8.93
N GLU A 569 -45.20 -14.56 -10.24
CA GLU A 569 -46.27 -14.48 -11.24
C GLU A 569 -46.41 -15.83 -11.97
N PRO A 570 -47.08 -16.82 -11.35
CA PRO A 570 -47.20 -18.15 -11.93
C PRO A 570 -47.98 -18.11 -13.25
N SER A 571 -47.31 -18.48 -14.34
CA SER A 571 -47.94 -18.69 -15.66
C SER A 571 -48.47 -20.12 -15.79
N GLU A 572 -49.52 -20.33 -16.58
CA GLU A 572 -49.94 -21.68 -16.98
C GLU A 572 -48.93 -22.35 -17.94
N ALA A 573 -48.09 -21.55 -18.62
CA ALA A 573 -47.04 -22.05 -19.49
C ALA A 573 -45.77 -22.40 -18.69
N PRO A 574 -45.13 -23.57 -18.92
CA PRO A 574 -43.93 -23.98 -18.21
C PRO A 574 -42.77 -23.01 -18.44
N PHE A 575 -41.92 -22.83 -17.43
CA PHE A 575 -40.74 -21.97 -17.49
C PHE A 575 -39.82 -22.36 -18.65
N ASP A 576 -39.59 -21.42 -19.59
CA ASP A 576 -38.66 -21.63 -20.71
C ASP A 576 -37.28 -21.08 -20.37
N ILE A 577 -36.28 -21.96 -20.27
CA ILE A 577 -34.88 -21.59 -20.03
C ILE A 577 -34.29 -20.67 -21.10
N LYS A 578 -34.88 -20.64 -22.32
CA LYS A 578 -34.46 -19.72 -23.39
C LYS A 578 -34.81 -18.26 -23.11
N SER A 579 -35.70 -18.01 -22.15
CA SER A 579 -36.02 -16.64 -21.68
C SER A 579 -34.89 -16.04 -20.83
N VAL A 580 -33.96 -16.88 -20.35
CA VAL A 580 -32.87 -16.47 -19.45
C VAL A 580 -31.70 -15.91 -20.28
N PRO A 581 -31.13 -14.76 -19.89
CA PRO A 581 -29.95 -14.20 -20.54
C PRO A 581 -28.79 -15.19 -20.59
N LEU A 582 -28.06 -15.24 -21.72
CA LEU A 582 -26.86 -16.06 -21.85
C LEU A 582 -25.73 -15.56 -20.94
N ALA A 583 -24.95 -16.48 -20.38
CA ALA A 583 -23.76 -16.17 -19.61
C ALA A 583 -22.66 -15.61 -20.54
N THR A 584 -22.48 -14.29 -20.57
CA THR A 584 -21.28 -13.69 -21.15
C THR A 584 -20.10 -13.88 -20.19
N ALA A 585 -18.92 -14.20 -20.72
CA ALA A 585 -17.69 -14.30 -19.93
C ALA A 585 -17.51 -13.07 -19.01
N PRO A 586 -17.12 -13.26 -17.74
CA PRO A 586 -16.81 -12.14 -16.86
C PRO A 586 -15.67 -11.35 -17.49
N VAL A 587 -15.87 -10.05 -17.66
CA VAL A 587 -14.80 -9.13 -18.04
C VAL A 587 -13.79 -9.17 -16.90
N ALA A 588 -12.54 -9.53 -17.20
CA ALA A 588 -11.44 -9.19 -16.31
C ALA A 588 -11.46 -7.66 -16.20
N GLU A 589 -11.91 -7.13 -15.06
CA GLU A 589 -11.66 -5.74 -14.73
C GLU A 589 -10.16 -5.52 -14.87
N GLU A 590 -9.74 -4.67 -15.81
CA GLU A 590 -8.45 -3.99 -15.72
C GLU A 590 -8.52 -3.13 -14.46
N LYS A 591 -8.21 -3.74 -13.31
CA LYS A 591 -8.00 -3.02 -12.06
C LYS A 591 -6.77 -2.16 -12.26
N LYS A 592 -6.99 -0.87 -12.55
CA LYS A 592 -5.99 0.17 -12.30
C LYS A 592 -5.57 0.06 -10.83
N ALA A 593 -4.26 -0.04 -10.62
CA ALA A 593 -3.65 -0.07 -9.30
C ALA A 593 -4.02 1.21 -8.53
N ASP A 594 -4.73 1.10 -7.38
CA ASP A 594 -4.18 1.39 -6.05
C ASP A 594 -5.22 1.35 -4.90
N VAL A 595 -4.66 1.11 -3.70
CA VAL A 595 -5.19 1.17 -2.31
C VAL A 595 -5.83 -0.11 -1.72
N PRO A 596 -5.25 -0.70 -0.65
CA PRO A 596 -5.85 -1.81 0.08
C PRO A 596 -6.89 -1.29 1.08
N VAL A 597 -8.16 -1.66 0.89
CA VAL A 597 -9.19 -1.53 1.93
C VAL A 597 -9.46 -2.91 2.50
N ILE A 598 -9.11 -3.09 3.77
CA ILE A 598 -9.40 -4.27 4.57
C ILE A 598 -10.90 -4.27 4.90
N GLY A 599 -11.62 -5.23 4.34
CA GLY A 599 -13.01 -5.52 4.70
C GLY A 599 -13.42 -6.87 4.12
N LYS A 600 -13.74 -7.84 4.99
CA LYS A 600 -14.30 -9.14 4.59
C LYS A 600 -15.68 -8.95 3.96
N ALA A 601 -15.74 -8.82 2.64
CA ALA A 601 -16.98 -8.95 1.89
C ALA A 601 -17.25 -10.43 1.63
N LYS A 602 -18.44 -10.91 2.00
CA LYS A 602 -18.95 -12.22 1.55
C LYS A 602 -18.95 -12.23 0.02
N GLU A 603 -18.44 -13.31 -0.57
CA GLU A 603 -18.50 -13.54 -2.03
C GLU A 603 -19.97 -13.40 -2.49
N LYS A 604 -20.28 -12.29 -3.17
CA LYS A 604 -21.47 -12.21 -4.03
C LYS A 604 -21.10 -12.80 -5.38
N VAL A 605 -21.96 -13.67 -5.90
CA VAL A 605 -21.85 -14.20 -7.27
C VAL A 605 -21.71 -13.01 -8.23
N ALA A 606 -20.66 -13.00 -9.05
CA ALA A 606 -20.39 -11.89 -9.97
C ALA A 606 -21.54 -11.74 -10.98
N ALA A 607 -22.17 -10.57 -11.02
CA ALA A 607 -23.23 -10.26 -11.98
C ALA A 607 -22.67 -10.29 -13.42
N SER A 608 -23.39 -10.90 -14.36
CA SER A 608 -22.94 -10.94 -15.75
C SER A 608 -23.06 -9.54 -16.38
N ARG A 609 -22.27 -9.27 -17.43
CA ARG A 609 -22.30 -7.98 -18.16
C ARG A 609 -23.72 -7.60 -18.63
N GLN A 610 -24.51 -8.61 -18.97
CA GLN A 610 -25.87 -8.42 -19.43
C GLN A 610 -26.84 -8.03 -18.30
N ASP A 611 -26.58 -8.50 -17.07
CA ASP A 611 -27.35 -8.09 -15.88
C ASP A 611 -27.11 -6.61 -15.57
N ILE A 612 -25.86 -6.15 -15.70
CA ILE A 612 -25.48 -4.73 -15.50
C ILE A 612 -26.20 -3.84 -16.52
N PHE A 613 -26.19 -4.20 -17.80
CA PHE A 613 -26.90 -3.44 -18.82
C PHE A 613 -28.42 -3.49 -18.65
N SER A 614 -28.97 -4.63 -18.24
CA SER A 614 -30.40 -4.73 -17.96
C SER A 614 -30.81 -3.78 -16.83
N GLU A 615 -30.00 -3.64 -15.80
CA GLU A 615 -30.24 -2.72 -14.69
C GLU A 615 -30.09 -1.25 -15.12
N GLN A 616 -29.05 -0.93 -15.90
CA GLN A 616 -28.84 0.42 -16.45
C GLN A 616 -29.99 0.87 -17.36
N LEU A 617 -30.48 -0.03 -18.24
CA LEU A 617 -31.59 0.28 -19.14
C LEU A 617 -32.91 0.39 -18.38
N ALA A 618 -33.13 -0.42 -17.35
CA ALA A 618 -34.31 -0.32 -16.48
C ALA A 618 -34.32 0.96 -15.63
N ALA A 619 -33.14 1.52 -15.32
CA ALA A 619 -33.01 2.77 -14.59
C ALA A 619 -33.41 4.01 -15.42
N VAL A 620 -33.55 3.89 -16.74
CA VAL A 620 -34.04 4.97 -17.62
C VAL A 620 -35.56 4.91 -17.69
N PRO A 621 -36.29 5.87 -17.07
CA PRO A 621 -37.75 5.81 -16.96
C PRO A 621 -38.47 5.75 -18.30
N GLU A 622 -37.94 6.43 -19.32
CA GLU A 622 -38.50 6.48 -20.67
C GLU A 622 -38.41 5.13 -21.40
N LEU A 623 -37.35 4.35 -21.14
CA LEU A 623 -37.19 3.00 -21.69
C LEU A 623 -38.03 1.98 -20.92
N SER A 624 -38.15 2.15 -19.60
CA SER A 624 -39.01 1.32 -18.75
C SER A 624 -40.49 1.47 -19.14
N ALA A 625 -40.92 2.69 -19.47
CA ALA A 625 -42.29 2.97 -19.93
C ALA A 625 -42.66 2.29 -21.27
N LEU A 626 -41.67 1.94 -22.10
CA LEU A 626 -41.89 1.24 -23.37
C LEU A 626 -42.09 -0.28 -23.21
N ASN A 627 -41.91 -0.81 -22.00
CA ASN A 627 -42.07 -2.22 -21.64
C ASN A 627 -41.47 -3.20 -22.67
N LEU A 628 -40.18 -3.00 -22.97
CA LEU A 628 -39.46 -3.64 -24.09
C LEU A 628 -39.24 -5.17 -23.91
N GLY A 629 -39.61 -5.73 -22.76
CA GLY A 629 -39.36 -7.12 -22.39
C GLY A 629 -37.93 -7.37 -21.90
N PRO A 630 -37.56 -8.64 -21.62
CA PRO A 630 -36.22 -8.98 -21.12
C PRO A 630 -35.13 -8.73 -22.19
N LEU A 631 -33.99 -8.21 -21.73
CA LEU A 631 -32.84 -7.93 -22.59
C LEU A 631 -32.20 -9.25 -23.08
N PHE A 632 -32.31 -9.51 -24.40
CA PHE A 632 -31.86 -10.76 -25.01
C PHE A 632 -30.34 -10.84 -25.20
N LYS A 633 -29.69 -9.77 -25.69
CA LYS A 633 -28.22 -9.70 -25.84
C LYS A 633 -27.71 -8.28 -25.98
N SER A 634 -26.52 -8.00 -25.43
CA SER A 634 -25.78 -6.76 -25.68
C SER A 634 -24.49 -7.04 -26.46
N SER A 635 -24.13 -6.18 -27.42
CA SER A 635 -22.88 -6.31 -28.19
C SER A 635 -21.65 -5.85 -27.40
N LEU A 636 -20.44 -6.14 -27.92
CA LEU A 636 -19.25 -5.40 -27.50
C LEU A 636 -19.38 -3.92 -27.92
N PRO A 637 -18.77 -2.98 -27.19
CA PRO A 637 -18.75 -1.59 -27.58
C PRO A 637 -17.96 -1.46 -28.89
N VAL A 638 -18.55 -0.78 -29.88
CA VAL A 638 -17.91 -0.46 -31.16
C VAL A 638 -17.52 1.00 -31.11
N GLU A 639 -16.24 1.30 -31.31
CA GLU A 639 -15.75 2.67 -31.39
C GLU A 639 -16.26 3.32 -32.68
N LEU A 640 -17.01 4.41 -32.53
CA LEU A 640 -17.52 5.21 -33.65
C LEU A 640 -16.62 6.42 -33.94
N THR A 641 -15.77 6.80 -32.99
CA THR A 641 -14.76 7.85 -33.15
C THR A 641 -13.38 7.31 -32.78
N GLU A 642 -12.34 7.92 -33.34
CA GLU A 642 -10.94 7.55 -33.06
C GLU A 642 -10.55 7.91 -31.63
N SER A 643 -9.66 7.13 -31.03
CA SER A 643 -9.25 7.25 -29.62
C SER A 643 -8.50 8.54 -29.27
N GLU A 644 -8.05 9.31 -30.27
CA GLU A 644 -7.38 10.60 -30.11
C GLU A 644 -8.33 11.81 -30.24
N THR A 645 -9.63 11.57 -30.48
CA THR A 645 -10.63 12.64 -30.64
C THR A 645 -11.20 13.11 -29.31
N GLU A 646 -11.56 14.40 -29.22
CA GLU A 646 -12.10 15.06 -28.01
C GLU A 646 -13.26 14.29 -27.35
N PHE A 647 -14.10 13.65 -28.15
CA PHE A 647 -15.18 12.78 -27.69
C PHE A 647 -14.98 11.37 -28.22
N VAL A 648 -14.67 10.43 -27.33
CA VAL A 648 -14.66 9.01 -27.64
C VAL A 648 -16.07 8.48 -27.51
N VAL A 649 -16.70 8.18 -28.64
CA VAL A 649 -18.08 7.66 -28.72
C VAL A 649 -18.03 6.16 -28.99
N ARG A 650 -18.62 5.38 -28.09
CA ARG A 650 -18.76 3.93 -28.22
C ARG A 650 -20.23 3.56 -28.34
N CYS A 651 -20.58 2.78 -29.35
CA CYS A 651 -21.93 2.28 -29.52
C CYS A 651 -22.06 0.85 -28.98
N ILE A 652 -23.08 0.61 -28.18
CA ILE A 652 -23.48 -0.73 -27.71
C ILE A 652 -24.89 -1.00 -28.23
N LYS A 653 -25.06 -2.17 -28.87
CA LYS A 653 -26.35 -2.62 -29.39
C LYS A 653 -27.00 -3.57 -28.39
N HIS A 654 -28.17 -3.20 -27.88
CA HIS A 654 -29.02 -4.00 -27.00
C HIS A 654 -30.18 -4.57 -27.81
N THR A 655 -30.27 -5.89 -27.87
CA THR A 655 -31.30 -6.61 -28.61
C THR A 655 -32.35 -7.09 -27.63
N PHE A 656 -33.60 -6.76 -27.89
CA PHE A 656 -34.81 -7.27 -27.23
C PHE A 656 -35.58 -8.13 -28.22
N THR A 657 -36.63 -8.81 -27.76
CA THR A 657 -37.44 -9.72 -28.60
C THR A 657 -37.96 -9.04 -29.88
N ASN A 658 -38.43 -7.79 -29.77
CA ASN A 658 -39.03 -7.04 -30.87
C ASN A 658 -38.33 -5.70 -31.18
N HIS A 659 -37.29 -5.34 -30.42
CA HIS A 659 -36.69 -4.01 -30.48
C HIS A 659 -35.16 -4.05 -30.43
N ILE A 660 -34.51 -3.03 -30.98
CA ILE A 660 -33.09 -2.79 -30.84
C ILE A 660 -32.89 -1.42 -30.21
N VAL A 661 -32.19 -1.37 -29.08
CA VAL A 661 -31.78 -0.12 -28.42
C VAL A 661 -30.30 0.10 -28.68
N LEU A 662 -29.94 1.30 -29.11
CA LEU A 662 -28.54 1.70 -29.34
C LEU A 662 -28.12 2.67 -28.24
N GLN A 663 -27.20 2.22 -27.39
CA GLN A 663 -26.57 3.04 -26.35
C GLN A 663 -25.30 3.68 -26.92
N PHE A 664 -25.16 4.99 -26.77
CA PHE A 664 -23.98 5.75 -27.18
C PHE A 664 -23.27 6.28 -25.94
N ASP A 665 -22.17 5.62 -25.56
CA ASP A 665 -21.31 6.05 -24.47
C ASP A 665 -20.36 7.12 -24.98
N CYS A 666 -20.66 8.38 -24.64
CA CYS A 666 -19.87 9.54 -25.05
C CYS A 666 -18.92 9.92 -23.91
N THR A 667 -17.63 9.66 -24.06
CA THR A 667 -16.60 10.03 -23.09
C THR A 667 -15.87 11.27 -23.58
N ASN A 668 -16.01 12.38 -22.86
CA ASN A 668 -15.17 13.56 -23.10
C ASN A 668 -13.78 13.32 -22.48
N ILE A 669 -12.74 13.30 -23.30
CA ILE A 669 -11.36 13.10 -22.85
C ILE A 669 -10.62 14.42 -22.56
N LEU A 670 -11.24 15.59 -22.81
CA LEU A 670 -10.78 16.88 -22.29
C LEU A 670 -11.27 17.07 -20.85
N TYR A 671 -10.44 16.67 -19.88
CA TYR A 671 -10.47 16.98 -18.45
C TYR A 671 -11.78 16.72 -17.66
N PRO A 672 -11.77 15.96 -16.54
CA PRO A 672 -12.81 16.07 -15.53
C PRO A 672 -12.59 17.38 -14.75
N ILE A 673 -13.31 18.45 -15.12
CA ILE A 673 -13.53 19.57 -14.22
C ILE A 673 -14.43 19.04 -13.09
N LYS A 674 -13.83 18.68 -11.96
CA LYS A 674 -14.54 18.53 -10.69
C LYS A 674 -14.99 19.93 -10.26
N PHE A 675 -16.30 20.16 -10.23
CA PHE A 675 -16.90 21.16 -9.33
C PHE A 675 -17.04 20.58 -7.92
#